data_AF-A0A221KJB0-F1
#
_entry.id   AF-A0A221KJB0-F1
#
_cell.length_a   1.000
_cell.length_b   1.000
_cell.length_c   1.000
_cell.angle_alpha   90.00
_cell.angle_beta   90.00
_cell.angle_gamma   90.00
#
_symmetry.space_group_name_H-M   'P 1'
#
loop_
_entity.id
_entity.type
_entity.pdbx_description
1 polymer ?
#
loop_
_entity_poly.entity_id
_entity_poly.type
_entity_poly.pdbx_seq_one_letter_code
_entity_poly.pdbx_strand_id
1 'polypeptide(L)'
;MRPLRFSRALFRRSALGWAALSCCVANAVAQVGPSTALTPPPRTSPPITVPPPEFGLRVISPPARQPIEIARASLRTEIVGQAARTQVEIVFKNPNAQVLEGELQFPLAEGQSVSGFALDINGEMRPAVPVEKAKGQQVFEDTIRQRVDPALLERTQGNNFKLRIYPLPAHGERRVSIELVETLPVRHGQALYRVPLQWAQHVGQVEMDVRVADVAARQVRLGRGLTAASVRPLAGGGAGAQVVWSGQNVTARQPMELSVAVGRQPYAATQSFDGETFFYAEVPVPEGYHAAPSAAARPVARPQRLGLIWDASGSAARRDLPRELALLDTLFATWAKQGEAPLQVELVVARDVATPPQTFTIHRGDWRALRQALESLAYDGATATQALAPIPGCDVNVLFSDGLPNYGATVATPTSAAASAAVVHAVQSSVSANTAWLRQRTEASGGQLLDLTRTGPTDAAQALTQASGRVTGWQGAGLRDVVIASRRPDAGRVLIAGVLTEAQTTLTLSFETATGQMRQVNVPLRSDARGALAASRWASLMLDAWEADADARRGDILRLGQRFGLATSQTSLIVLDSVADYVRHEIAPPASLRNEYQRLLAQKGAEQKNVEQRHLAQLVERFQARVAWYDKDHRAEAARRAAERARLAAERPQAAQEQAVPIPRPLTMAPPPPPAPAPLPTAAMAAPRPAAPRADAAPGAGTPPALQATTTLAAWQPSEEFSRRMQAADAEQAYAIYLQERPSRSQSTAFFLESAEALFAKKADALALRILSNLAEVAFDQRAVLRILAYRLEQAGRLDLALPILQRVRQLAPNEPQSWRDVGLALAKQGRTQAAIDALWHVVSRPWDGRFRDVDLTTLAELNAVIARAPASPALNLSAIDPRLLKNLPLGLRVVLRWDADNTDMDLHVLEPSGEEAMFAHALTEQGGKMSADVTGGYGPEEYALRHPLPGVYRVRAKFFGHRQQTVANTTTVQAQVSTQFGTPQQQDQLLTLRLNGAGQMVDIGSISVDAPTQKP
;
A
#
# COMPACT_ATOMS: atom_id res chain seq x y z
N MET A 1 15.05 -42.36 -63.57
CA MET A 1 15.98 -43.51 -63.71
C MET A 1 17.39 -43.08 -63.32
N ARG A 2 18.31 -44.02 -63.00
CA ARG A 2 19.77 -43.77 -62.79
C ARG A 2 20.52 -43.84 -64.13
N PRO A 3 21.74 -43.24 -64.25
CA PRO A 3 23.03 -43.93 -63.97
C PRO A 3 23.81 -43.29 -62.78
N LEU A 4 24.84 -43.83 -62.08
CA LEU A 4 25.91 -44.84 -62.30
C LEU A 4 27.02 -44.37 -63.28
N ARG A 5 28.33 -44.30 -63.01
CA ARG A 5 29.31 -44.68 -61.93
C ARG A 5 30.45 -43.60 -61.93
N PHE A 6 31.60 -43.60 -61.22
CA PHE A 6 32.31 -44.57 -60.35
C PHE A 6 33.08 -43.85 -59.19
N SER A 7 34.31 -44.24 -58.82
CA SER A 7 35.17 -43.61 -57.77
C SER A 7 36.66 -44.08 -57.84
N ARG A 8 37.55 -43.55 -56.95
CA ARG A 8 38.99 -43.84 -56.65
C ARG A 8 40.05 -42.86 -57.21
N ALA A 9 41.28 -42.72 -56.66
CA ALA A 9 41.87 -42.89 -55.30
C ALA A 9 43.40 -42.56 -55.31
N LEU A 10 44.05 -42.32 -54.15
CA LEU A 10 45.48 -42.56 -53.76
C LEU A 10 45.71 -41.97 -52.33
N PHE A 11 46.07 -42.70 -51.26
CA PHE A 11 47.38 -43.26 -50.77
C PHE A 11 48.31 -42.28 -50.00
N ARG A 12 49.15 -42.64 -48.99
CA ARG A 12 49.13 -43.61 -47.83
C ARG A 12 50.43 -43.47 -46.96
N ARG A 13 50.41 -43.91 -45.66
CA ARG A 13 51.55 -44.17 -44.69
C ARG A 13 52.05 -42.96 -43.86
N SER A 14 52.46 -42.99 -42.57
CA SER A 14 53.01 -43.97 -41.54
C SER A 14 54.55 -44.19 -41.57
N ALA A 15 55.34 -44.27 -40.47
CA ALA A 15 55.07 -44.61 -39.05
C ALA A 15 56.10 -44.04 -38.00
N LEU A 16 56.29 -44.73 -36.84
CA LEU A 16 57.07 -44.44 -35.59
C LEU A 16 58.62 -44.39 -35.75
N GLY A 17 59.50 -43.99 -34.79
CA GLY A 17 59.38 -43.37 -33.44
C GLY A 17 60.62 -43.61 -32.48
N TRP A 18 60.63 -42.98 -31.28
CA TRP A 18 61.44 -43.22 -30.03
C TRP A 18 62.86 -42.61 -29.75
N ALA A 19 63.04 -42.17 -28.47
CA ALA A 19 64.27 -41.93 -27.64
C ALA A 19 65.31 -40.80 -28.01
N ALA A 20 66.11 -40.20 -27.09
CA ALA A 20 66.04 -39.90 -25.63
C ALA A 20 67.20 -38.95 -25.14
N LEU A 21 67.12 -38.42 -23.89
CA LEU A 21 68.14 -37.79 -23.00
C LEU A 21 68.57 -36.28 -23.11
N SER A 22 68.47 -35.59 -21.95
CA SER A 22 69.41 -34.64 -21.25
C SER A 22 70.24 -33.56 -22.00
N CYS A 23 70.42 -32.31 -21.53
CA CYS A 23 69.93 -31.50 -20.37
C CYS A 23 70.31 -29.97 -20.64
N CYS A 24 70.44 -28.93 -19.77
CA CYS A 24 70.35 -28.67 -18.31
C CYS A 24 70.42 -27.13 -17.97
N VAL A 25 70.44 -26.77 -16.67
CA VAL A 25 70.80 -25.46 -16.02
C VAL A 25 69.82 -24.25 -16.07
N ALA A 26 68.87 -24.25 -15.13
CA ALA A 26 68.57 -23.25 -14.06
C ALA A 26 68.33 -21.72 -14.28
N ASN A 27 67.35 -21.23 -13.48
CA ASN A 27 67.19 -19.88 -12.87
C ASN A 27 66.71 -18.67 -13.73
N ALA A 28 65.87 -17.74 -13.23
CA ALA A 28 65.13 -17.65 -11.94
C ALA A 28 63.95 -16.62 -11.95
N VAL A 29 63.27 -16.53 -10.80
CA VAL A 29 62.32 -15.48 -10.31
C VAL A 29 60.84 -15.62 -10.68
N ALA A 30 60.01 -15.52 -9.64
CA ALA A 30 58.57 -15.81 -9.60
C ALA A 30 57.66 -14.65 -10.01
N GLN A 31 56.41 -14.99 -10.36
CA GLN A 31 55.22 -14.22 -9.98
C GLN A 31 54.05 -15.16 -9.64
N VAL A 32 53.14 -14.71 -8.77
CA VAL A 32 51.97 -15.48 -8.31
C VAL A 32 50.77 -15.18 -9.19
N GLY A 33 50.19 -16.20 -9.83
CA GLY A 33 48.91 -16.11 -10.52
C GLY A 33 47.79 -16.80 -9.72
N PRO A 34 46.58 -16.22 -9.61
CA PRO A 34 45.44 -16.88 -8.96
C PRO A 34 44.93 -18.04 -9.84
N SER A 35 44.92 -19.26 -9.29
CA SER A 35 44.42 -20.43 -10.01
C SER A 35 42.89 -20.48 -10.00
N THR A 36 42.26 -19.95 -11.04
CA THR A 36 40.81 -20.04 -11.26
C THR A 36 40.43 -21.47 -11.66
N ALA A 37 40.21 -22.34 -10.68
CA ALA A 37 39.66 -23.67 -10.91
C ALA A 37 38.23 -23.55 -11.47
N LEU A 38 38.06 -23.91 -12.75
CA LEU A 38 36.78 -23.87 -13.46
C LEU A 38 35.77 -24.84 -12.81
N THR A 39 34.92 -24.31 -11.95
CA THR A 39 33.70 -24.99 -11.50
C THR A 39 32.74 -25.04 -12.69
N PRO A 40 32.12 -26.19 -13.02
CA PRO A 40 31.13 -26.23 -14.08
C PRO A 40 29.93 -25.34 -13.71
N PRO A 41 29.32 -24.63 -14.68
CA PRO A 41 28.18 -23.77 -14.40
C PRO A 41 27.01 -24.59 -13.82
N PRO A 42 26.25 -24.03 -12.86
CA PRO A 42 25.04 -24.69 -12.38
C PRO A 42 24.08 -24.92 -13.55
N ARG A 43 23.42 -26.08 -13.56
CA ARG A 43 22.48 -26.44 -14.63
C ARG A 43 21.40 -25.36 -14.71
N THR A 44 21.25 -24.76 -15.89
CA THR A 44 20.19 -23.78 -16.16
C THR A 44 18.83 -24.44 -15.90
N SER A 45 18.11 -23.92 -14.91
CA SER A 45 16.69 -24.25 -14.76
C SER A 45 15.94 -23.80 -16.02
N PRO A 46 14.90 -24.53 -16.46
CA PRO A 46 14.06 -24.05 -17.55
C PRO A 46 13.46 -22.69 -17.18
N PRO A 47 13.21 -21.79 -18.15
CA PRO A 47 12.60 -20.50 -17.87
C PRO A 47 11.27 -20.71 -17.17
N ILE A 48 11.17 -20.21 -15.92
CA ILE A 48 9.95 -20.30 -15.13
C ILE A 48 8.91 -19.42 -15.82
N THR A 49 7.96 -20.06 -16.49
CA THR A 49 6.76 -19.40 -16.99
C THR A 49 5.95 -18.95 -15.77
N VAL A 50 6.13 -17.68 -15.41
CA VAL A 50 5.23 -16.99 -14.48
C VAL A 50 3.81 -17.19 -15.04
N PRO A 51 2.86 -17.74 -14.27
CA PRO A 51 1.49 -17.88 -14.75
C PRO A 51 0.94 -16.49 -15.10
N PRO A 52 0.12 -16.36 -16.15
CA PRO A 52 -0.50 -15.07 -16.47
C PRO A 52 -1.28 -14.58 -15.24
N PRO A 53 -1.25 -13.26 -14.95
CA PRO A 53 -1.85 -12.73 -13.73
C PRO A 53 -3.31 -13.17 -13.60
N GLU A 54 -3.68 -13.69 -12.43
CA GLU A 54 -5.02 -14.20 -12.19
C GLU A 54 -6.04 -13.06 -12.14
N PHE A 55 -6.60 -12.73 -13.30
CA PHE A 55 -7.82 -11.94 -13.41
C PHE A 55 -8.96 -12.74 -12.77
N GLY A 56 -9.29 -12.42 -11.52
CA GLY A 56 -10.30 -13.13 -10.77
C GLY A 56 -10.84 -12.36 -9.57
N LEU A 57 -12.15 -12.51 -9.37
CA LEU A 57 -12.86 -12.27 -8.11
C LEU A 57 -12.11 -12.96 -6.94
N ARG A 58 -11.23 -12.23 -6.25
CA ARG A 58 -10.56 -12.70 -5.04
C ARG A 58 -11.40 -12.35 -3.81
N VAL A 59 -12.40 -13.17 -3.51
CA VAL A 59 -13.11 -13.03 -2.23
C VAL A 59 -12.19 -13.46 -1.09
N ILE A 60 -11.68 -12.47 -0.36
CA ILE A 60 -10.95 -12.69 0.87
C ILE A 60 -11.97 -12.98 1.97
N SER A 61 -12.02 -14.25 2.38
CA SER A 61 -12.80 -14.74 3.52
C SER A 61 -11.95 -15.74 4.32
N PRO A 62 -12.06 -15.80 5.67
CA PRO A 62 -11.64 -16.98 6.42
C PRO A 62 -12.31 -18.22 5.82
N PRO A 63 -11.68 -19.40 5.88
CA PRO A 63 -11.77 -20.45 4.86
C PRO A 63 -13.21 -20.84 4.50
N ALA A 64 -13.76 -20.14 3.50
CA ALA A 64 -15.05 -20.43 2.92
C ALA A 64 -14.92 -21.79 2.24
N ARG A 65 -15.77 -22.74 2.64
CA ARG A 65 -15.71 -24.12 2.10
C ARG A 65 -16.00 -24.15 0.60
N GLN A 66 -16.70 -23.13 0.10
CA GLN A 66 -17.00 -22.90 -1.31
C GLN A 66 -16.83 -21.40 -1.63
N PRO A 67 -16.26 -21.02 -2.80
CA PRO A 67 -16.18 -19.61 -3.22
C PRO A 67 -17.56 -18.95 -3.34
N ILE A 68 -17.59 -17.62 -3.27
CA ILE A 68 -18.79 -16.83 -3.63
C ILE A 68 -19.04 -16.92 -5.14
N GLU A 69 -20.30 -17.10 -5.52
CA GLU A 69 -20.72 -17.22 -6.91
C GLU A 69 -21.24 -15.86 -7.44
N ILE A 70 -21.05 -15.58 -8.73
CA ILE A 70 -21.81 -14.54 -9.43
C ILE A 70 -22.99 -15.22 -10.13
N ALA A 71 -24.17 -15.12 -9.53
CA ALA A 71 -25.39 -15.76 -10.03
C ALA A 71 -25.89 -15.09 -11.32
N ARG A 72 -25.89 -13.75 -11.35
CA ARG A 72 -26.31 -12.94 -12.52
C ARG A 72 -25.46 -11.70 -12.68
N ALA A 73 -25.18 -11.32 -13.92
CA ALA A 73 -24.74 -9.98 -14.31
C ALA A 73 -25.66 -9.41 -15.41
N SER A 74 -26.12 -8.17 -15.25
CA SER A 74 -26.89 -7.44 -16.27
C SER A 74 -26.19 -6.14 -16.61
N LEU A 75 -25.96 -5.89 -17.90
CA LEU A 75 -25.15 -4.77 -18.38
C LEU A 75 -25.97 -3.87 -19.29
N ARG A 76 -26.03 -2.58 -18.95
CA ARG A 76 -26.72 -1.55 -19.74
C ARG A 76 -25.69 -0.48 -20.12
N THR A 77 -25.40 -0.34 -21.40
CA THR A 77 -24.33 0.52 -21.92
C THR A 77 -24.90 1.59 -22.86
N GLU A 78 -24.45 2.82 -22.71
CA GLU A 78 -24.64 3.92 -23.66
C GLU A 78 -23.28 4.28 -24.27
N ILE A 79 -23.20 4.34 -25.61
CA ILE A 79 -22.00 4.70 -26.37
C ILE A 79 -22.30 5.91 -27.27
N VAL A 80 -21.47 6.94 -27.18
CA VAL A 80 -21.55 8.15 -28.00
C VAL A 80 -20.12 8.55 -28.42
N GLY A 81 -19.79 8.40 -29.70
CA GLY A 81 -18.43 8.64 -30.21
C GLY A 81 -17.41 7.66 -29.61
N GLN A 82 -16.44 8.20 -28.87
CA GLN A 82 -15.46 7.46 -28.06
C GLN A 82 -15.80 7.43 -26.57
N ALA A 83 -16.89 8.08 -26.14
CA ALA A 83 -17.38 7.97 -24.76
C ALA A 83 -18.32 6.78 -24.62
N ALA A 84 -18.15 6.00 -23.56
CA ALA A 84 -19.13 5.00 -23.13
C ALA A 84 -19.43 5.11 -21.63
N ARG A 85 -20.64 4.70 -21.24
CA ARG A 85 -21.10 4.58 -19.86
C ARG A 85 -21.79 3.22 -19.69
N THR A 86 -21.30 2.41 -18.76
CA THR A 86 -21.81 1.05 -18.52
C THR A 86 -22.28 0.91 -17.08
N GLN A 87 -23.57 0.66 -16.90
CA GLN A 87 -24.10 0.16 -15.64
C GLN A 87 -23.99 -1.38 -15.62
N VAL A 88 -23.32 -1.92 -14.59
CA VAL A 88 -23.14 -3.36 -14.35
C VAL A 88 -23.87 -3.72 -13.06
N GLU A 89 -25.03 -4.36 -13.17
CA GLU A 89 -25.75 -4.93 -12.03
C GLU A 89 -25.28 -6.37 -11.79
N ILE A 90 -24.90 -6.69 -10.56
CA ILE A 90 -24.26 -7.97 -10.19
C ILE A 90 -25.04 -8.56 -9.01
N VAL A 91 -25.37 -9.85 -9.10
CA VAL A 91 -25.93 -10.63 -7.98
C VAL A 91 -24.87 -11.61 -7.50
N PHE A 92 -24.33 -11.36 -6.31
CA PHE A 92 -23.46 -12.29 -5.60
C PHE A 92 -24.30 -13.27 -4.77
N LYS A 93 -23.91 -14.53 -4.75
CA LYS A 93 -24.53 -15.60 -3.98
C LYS A 93 -23.50 -16.27 -3.08
N ASN A 94 -23.80 -16.37 -1.79
CA ASN A 94 -22.96 -17.05 -0.82
C ASN A 94 -23.46 -18.49 -0.61
N PRO A 95 -22.78 -19.52 -1.13
CA PRO A 95 -23.21 -20.90 -0.93
C PRO A 95 -22.90 -21.45 0.48
N ASN A 96 -22.15 -20.72 1.32
CA ASN A 96 -21.73 -21.19 2.64
C ASN A 96 -22.82 -20.98 3.70
N ALA A 97 -22.83 -21.86 4.71
CA ALA A 97 -23.73 -21.80 5.87
C ALA A 97 -23.32 -20.75 6.93
N GLN A 98 -22.45 -19.80 6.58
CA GLN A 98 -21.96 -18.75 7.46
C GLN A 98 -22.13 -17.39 6.79
N VAL A 99 -22.35 -16.35 7.60
CA VAL A 99 -22.34 -14.96 7.15
C VAL A 99 -20.90 -14.53 6.91
N LEU A 100 -20.61 -14.02 5.72
CA LEU A 100 -19.25 -13.65 5.28
C LEU A 100 -19.13 -12.16 4.96
N GLU A 101 -17.90 -11.63 4.95
CA GLU A 101 -17.58 -10.40 4.23
C GLU A 101 -17.24 -10.77 2.77
N GLY A 102 -17.73 -9.99 1.81
CA GLY A 102 -17.40 -10.13 0.41
C GLY A 102 -16.45 -9.05 -0.06
N GLU A 103 -15.21 -9.40 -0.42
CA GLU A 103 -14.31 -8.50 -1.15
C GLU A 103 -14.28 -8.87 -2.65
N LEU A 104 -14.37 -7.87 -3.52
CA LEU A 104 -14.12 -7.97 -4.96
C LEU A 104 -13.05 -6.93 -5.34
N GLN A 105 -11.87 -7.41 -5.71
CA GLN A 105 -10.85 -6.59 -6.37
C GLN A 105 -10.93 -6.77 -7.89
N PHE A 106 -10.87 -5.66 -8.65
CA PHE A 106 -10.91 -5.70 -10.11
C PHE A 106 -10.03 -4.59 -10.75
N PRO A 107 -9.21 -4.92 -11.76
CA PRO A 107 -8.54 -3.93 -12.59
C PRO A 107 -9.52 -3.35 -13.63
N LEU A 108 -9.45 -2.05 -13.86
CA LEU A 108 -10.04 -1.38 -15.02
C LEU A 108 -8.96 -1.03 -16.04
N ALA A 109 -9.30 -1.06 -17.33
CA ALA A 109 -8.38 -0.71 -18.41
C ALA A 109 -8.07 0.80 -18.42
N GLU A 110 -7.04 1.22 -19.19
CA GLU A 110 -6.79 2.66 -19.38
C GLU A 110 -8.05 3.37 -19.91
N GLY A 111 -8.37 4.51 -19.30
CA GLY A 111 -9.52 5.34 -19.71
C GLY A 111 -10.88 4.84 -19.21
N GLN A 112 -10.95 3.73 -18.47
CA GLN A 112 -12.09 3.30 -17.66
C GLN A 112 -11.97 3.82 -16.22
N SER A 113 -13.05 4.36 -15.64
CA SER A 113 -13.12 4.76 -14.22
C SER A 113 -14.51 4.49 -13.63
N VAL A 114 -14.62 4.39 -12.30
CA VAL A 114 -15.92 4.18 -11.62
C VAL A 114 -16.56 5.53 -11.25
N SER A 115 -17.73 5.76 -11.82
CA SER A 115 -18.56 6.96 -11.67
C SER A 115 -19.77 6.80 -10.75
N GLY A 116 -20.04 5.59 -10.26
CA GLY A 116 -21.13 5.33 -9.34
C GLY A 116 -21.15 3.93 -8.77
N PHE A 117 -21.78 3.77 -7.60
CA PHE A 117 -21.97 2.51 -6.91
C PHE A 117 -23.33 2.52 -6.19
N ALA A 118 -24.00 1.37 -6.08
CA ALA A 118 -25.23 1.19 -5.31
C ALA A 118 -25.35 -0.23 -4.75
N LEU A 119 -25.98 -0.36 -3.59
CA LEU A 119 -26.29 -1.63 -2.92
C LEU A 119 -27.80 -1.81 -2.81
N ASP A 120 -28.29 -3.03 -3.01
CA ASP A 120 -29.68 -3.40 -2.73
C ASP A 120 -29.94 -3.46 -1.22
N ILE A 121 -30.86 -2.61 -0.76
CA ILE A 121 -31.33 -2.58 0.63
C ILE A 121 -32.87 -2.63 0.59
N ASN A 122 -33.44 -3.69 1.14
CA ASN A 122 -34.88 -3.97 1.17
C ASN A 122 -35.57 -3.96 -0.22
N GLY A 123 -34.83 -4.27 -1.29
CA GLY A 123 -35.33 -4.32 -2.68
C GLY A 123 -35.02 -3.06 -3.49
N GLU A 124 -34.67 -1.95 -2.84
CA GLU A 124 -34.33 -0.67 -3.46
C GLU A 124 -32.81 -0.55 -3.66
N MET A 125 -32.37 -0.15 -4.86
CA MET A 125 -30.96 0.13 -5.14
C MET A 125 -30.54 1.47 -4.53
N ARG A 126 -30.00 1.45 -3.30
CA ARG A 126 -29.54 2.65 -2.62
C ARG A 126 -28.20 3.12 -3.19
N PRO A 127 -28.10 4.33 -3.78
CA PRO A 127 -26.85 4.85 -4.29
C PRO A 127 -25.88 5.13 -3.14
N ALA A 128 -24.60 4.87 -3.39
CA ALA A 128 -23.51 5.23 -2.50
C ALA A 128 -23.25 6.74 -2.54
N VAL A 129 -22.70 7.27 -1.45
CA VAL A 129 -22.30 8.67 -1.34
C VAL A 129 -20.77 8.79 -1.25
N PRO A 130 -20.17 9.81 -1.89
CA PRO A 130 -18.74 10.03 -1.84
C PRO A 130 -18.31 10.63 -0.50
N VAL A 131 -17.33 9.99 0.13
CA VAL A 131 -16.70 10.43 1.39
C VAL A 131 -15.18 10.46 1.22
N GLU A 132 -14.47 11.20 2.08
CA GLU A 132 -13.01 11.10 2.14
C GLU A 132 -12.58 9.65 2.38
N LYS A 133 -11.59 9.15 1.64
CA LYS A 133 -11.22 7.72 1.61
C LYS A 133 -10.99 7.13 3.00
N ALA A 134 -10.20 7.82 3.84
CA ALA A 134 -9.94 7.38 5.22
C ALA A 134 -11.21 7.38 6.10
N LYS A 135 -12.11 8.35 5.91
CA LYS A 135 -13.43 8.39 6.58
C LYS A 135 -14.32 7.25 6.11
N GLY A 136 -14.32 6.92 4.82
CA GLY A 136 -15.05 5.77 4.27
C GLY A 136 -14.60 4.45 4.86
N GLN A 137 -13.28 4.23 4.93
CA GLN A 137 -12.72 3.05 5.59
C GLN A 137 -13.07 3.01 7.09
N GLN A 138 -12.90 4.11 7.82
CA GLN A 138 -13.32 4.20 9.23
C GLN A 138 -14.78 3.77 9.38
N VAL A 139 -15.70 4.42 8.64
CA VAL A 139 -17.12 4.24 8.87
C VAL A 139 -17.57 2.83 8.51
N PHE A 140 -17.04 2.23 7.45
CA PHE A 140 -17.26 0.80 7.18
C PHE A 140 -16.82 -0.08 8.37
N GLU A 141 -15.61 0.15 8.89
CA GLU A 141 -15.05 -0.64 10.01
C GLU A 141 -15.75 -0.38 11.36
N ASP A 142 -16.32 0.80 11.59
CA ASP A 142 -17.13 1.13 12.76
C ASP A 142 -18.56 0.56 12.62
N THR A 143 -19.07 0.42 11.39
CA THR A 143 -20.42 -0.10 11.09
C THR A 143 -20.47 -1.63 11.17
N ILE A 144 -19.48 -2.35 10.62
CA ILE A 144 -19.43 -3.83 10.73
C ILE A 144 -19.27 -4.31 12.19
N ARG A 145 -18.59 -3.54 13.06
CA ARG A 145 -18.50 -3.83 14.50
C ARG A 145 -19.87 -3.87 15.19
N GLN A 146 -20.86 -3.18 14.62
CA GLN A 146 -22.24 -3.12 15.11
C GLN A 146 -23.18 -4.11 14.40
N ARG A 147 -22.67 -4.91 13.46
CA ARG A 147 -23.41 -5.89 12.64
C ARG A 147 -24.52 -5.28 11.77
N VAL A 148 -24.34 -4.03 11.33
CA VAL A 148 -25.17 -3.33 10.34
C VAL A 148 -24.68 -3.68 8.92
N ASP A 149 -25.41 -3.29 7.88
CA ASP A 149 -25.17 -3.59 6.45
C ASP A 149 -24.45 -2.45 5.67
N PRO A 150 -23.11 -2.30 5.70
CA PRO A 150 -22.39 -1.35 4.85
C PRO A 150 -21.84 -1.99 3.56
N ALA A 151 -21.68 -1.16 2.54
CA ALA A 151 -20.78 -1.46 1.42
C ALA A 151 -19.88 -0.26 1.10
N LEU A 152 -18.62 -0.55 0.73
CA LEU A 152 -17.58 0.44 0.48
C LEU A 152 -16.84 0.09 -0.82
N LEU A 153 -16.82 1.03 -1.77
CA LEU A 153 -15.99 0.96 -2.98
C LEU A 153 -14.84 1.96 -2.91
N GLU A 154 -13.62 1.49 -3.17
CA GLU A 154 -12.41 2.30 -3.12
C GLU A 154 -11.53 2.10 -4.37
N ARG A 155 -10.86 3.16 -4.84
CA ARG A 155 -9.72 3.03 -5.77
C ARG A 155 -8.49 2.61 -4.97
N THR A 156 -7.75 1.61 -5.45
CA THR A 156 -6.45 1.19 -4.89
C THR A 156 -5.31 1.63 -5.83
N GLN A 157 -4.14 0.96 -5.86
CA GLN A 157 -3.03 1.37 -6.73
C GLN A 157 -3.35 1.27 -8.23
N GLY A 158 -2.81 2.19 -9.02
CA GLY A 158 -2.98 2.20 -10.47
C GLY A 158 -4.43 2.48 -10.88
N ASN A 159 -5.00 1.61 -11.70
CA ASN A 159 -6.43 1.63 -12.04
C ASN A 159 -7.19 0.41 -11.49
N ASN A 160 -6.84 -0.03 -10.28
CA ASN A 160 -7.54 -1.09 -9.57
C ASN A 160 -8.60 -0.52 -8.62
N PHE A 161 -9.70 -1.26 -8.46
CA PHE A 161 -10.78 -0.94 -7.53
C PHE A 161 -11.05 -2.13 -6.61
N LYS A 162 -11.52 -1.83 -5.39
CA LYS A 162 -11.84 -2.79 -4.34
C LYS A 162 -13.23 -2.47 -3.78
N LEU A 163 -14.15 -3.41 -3.94
CA LEU A 163 -15.49 -3.38 -3.37
C LEU A 163 -15.52 -4.31 -2.13
N ARG A 164 -15.95 -3.80 -0.99
CA ARG A 164 -16.25 -4.58 0.23
C ARG A 164 -17.74 -4.51 0.52
N ILE A 165 -18.36 -5.66 0.77
CA ILE A 165 -19.79 -5.82 1.10
C ILE A 165 -19.91 -6.62 2.39
N TYR A 166 -20.60 -6.10 3.38
CA TYR A 166 -20.99 -6.85 4.57
C TYR A 166 -22.46 -6.59 4.91
N PRO A 167 -23.20 -7.58 5.42
CA PRO A 167 -22.95 -9.02 5.40
C PRO A 167 -23.40 -9.66 4.07
N LEU A 168 -22.63 -10.63 3.56
CA LEU A 168 -23.14 -11.65 2.64
C LEU A 168 -23.88 -12.72 3.48
N PRO A 169 -25.22 -12.84 3.42
CA PRO A 169 -25.96 -13.75 4.30
C PRO A 169 -25.63 -15.22 4.02
N ALA A 170 -25.77 -16.09 5.04
CA ALA A 170 -25.60 -17.53 4.87
C ALA A 170 -26.64 -18.08 3.87
N HIS A 171 -26.20 -18.82 2.85
CA HIS A 171 -27.03 -19.30 1.73
C HIS A 171 -27.82 -18.21 0.97
N GLY A 172 -27.49 -16.93 1.16
CA GLY A 172 -28.23 -15.79 0.61
C GLY A 172 -27.51 -15.07 -0.52
N GLU A 173 -28.16 -14.03 -1.02
CA GLU A 173 -27.67 -13.19 -2.13
C GLU A 173 -27.54 -11.72 -1.73
N ARG A 174 -26.68 -10.97 -2.45
CA ARG A 174 -26.63 -9.50 -2.44
C ARG A 174 -26.53 -8.97 -3.86
N ARG A 175 -27.36 -7.99 -4.19
CA ARG A 175 -27.35 -7.28 -5.47
C ARG A 175 -26.64 -5.94 -5.33
N VAL A 176 -25.77 -5.63 -6.27
CA VAL A 176 -25.09 -4.33 -6.39
C VAL A 176 -25.21 -3.79 -7.81
N SER A 177 -24.98 -2.48 -7.97
CA SER A 177 -24.76 -1.83 -9.27
C SER A 177 -23.43 -1.08 -9.21
N ILE A 178 -22.58 -1.26 -10.23
CA ILE A 178 -21.37 -0.47 -10.46
C ILE A 178 -21.58 0.31 -11.76
N GLU A 179 -21.26 1.60 -11.77
CA GLU A 179 -21.34 2.43 -12.97
C GLU A 179 -19.94 2.85 -13.43
N LEU A 180 -19.58 2.44 -14.64
CA LEU A 180 -18.31 2.71 -15.27
C LEU A 180 -18.47 3.77 -16.37
N VAL A 181 -17.50 4.68 -16.50
CA VAL A 181 -17.31 5.50 -17.71
C VAL A 181 -16.00 5.13 -18.39
N GLU A 182 -16.01 5.06 -19.72
CA GLU A 182 -14.91 4.57 -20.54
C GLU A 182 -14.55 5.52 -21.69
N THR A 183 -13.27 5.55 -22.00
CA THR A 183 -12.68 6.13 -23.21
C THR A 183 -12.39 4.99 -24.18
N LEU A 184 -13.22 4.80 -25.21
CA LEU A 184 -13.10 3.68 -26.13
C LEU A 184 -11.81 3.79 -26.97
N PRO A 185 -10.86 2.86 -26.88
CA PRO A 185 -9.63 2.91 -27.67
C PRO A 185 -9.93 2.74 -29.16
N VAL A 186 -9.46 3.67 -29.98
CA VAL A 186 -9.66 3.64 -31.45
C VAL A 186 -8.56 2.83 -32.14
N ARG A 187 -8.94 1.98 -33.09
CA ARG A 187 -8.05 1.30 -34.04
C ARG A 187 -8.60 1.42 -35.44
N HIS A 188 -7.77 1.85 -36.40
CA HIS A 188 -8.17 1.99 -37.82
C HIS A 188 -9.50 2.76 -38.04
N GLY A 189 -9.76 3.80 -37.23
CA GLY A 189 -11.00 4.59 -37.28
C GLY A 189 -12.25 3.91 -36.70
N GLN A 190 -12.08 2.83 -35.93
CA GLN A 190 -13.14 2.17 -35.16
C GLN A 190 -12.86 2.29 -33.66
N ALA A 191 -13.80 2.80 -32.88
CA ALA A 191 -13.75 2.73 -31.42
C ALA A 191 -14.12 1.31 -30.98
N LEU A 192 -13.32 0.70 -30.10
CA LEU A 192 -13.48 -0.67 -29.61
C LEU A 192 -14.04 -0.66 -28.19
N TYR A 193 -15.25 -1.21 -27.99
CA TYR A 193 -15.83 -1.44 -26.66
C TYR A 193 -15.61 -2.89 -26.23
N ARG A 194 -15.26 -3.06 -24.95
CA ARG A 194 -15.03 -4.35 -24.29
C ARG A 194 -16.00 -4.53 -23.15
N VAL A 195 -16.74 -5.64 -23.15
CA VAL A 195 -17.70 -5.92 -22.09
C VAL A 195 -16.96 -6.07 -20.75
N PRO A 196 -17.25 -5.27 -19.71
CA PRO A 196 -16.47 -5.21 -18.48
C PRO A 196 -16.82 -6.36 -17.51
N LEU A 197 -16.66 -7.61 -17.96
CA LEU A 197 -16.80 -8.84 -17.16
C LEU A 197 -15.51 -9.67 -17.08
N GLN A 198 -14.42 -9.23 -17.70
CA GLN A 198 -13.13 -9.94 -17.78
C GLN A 198 -12.45 -10.25 -16.42
N TRP A 199 -12.98 -9.74 -15.31
CA TRP A 199 -12.58 -10.02 -13.93
C TRP A 199 -13.37 -11.19 -13.28
N ALA A 200 -14.47 -11.63 -13.89
CA ALA A 200 -15.29 -12.75 -13.42
C ALA A 200 -14.82 -14.08 -14.04
N GLN A 201 -14.47 -15.07 -13.21
CA GLN A 201 -14.03 -16.37 -13.72
C GLN A 201 -15.18 -17.20 -14.31
N HIS A 202 -16.36 -17.13 -13.70
CA HIS A 202 -17.61 -17.77 -14.13
C HIS A 202 -18.81 -16.93 -13.69
N VAL A 203 -19.84 -16.84 -14.53
CA VAL A 203 -21.10 -16.14 -14.23
C VAL A 203 -22.28 -17.02 -14.64
N GLY A 204 -23.25 -17.21 -13.74
CA GLY A 204 -24.43 -18.06 -13.98
C GLY A 204 -25.28 -17.60 -15.15
N GLN A 205 -25.73 -16.34 -15.15
CA GLN A 205 -26.47 -15.70 -16.23
C GLN A 205 -25.88 -14.34 -16.57
N VAL A 206 -25.71 -14.04 -17.86
CA VAL A 206 -25.28 -12.71 -18.33
C VAL A 206 -26.30 -12.14 -19.31
N GLU A 207 -26.64 -10.87 -19.15
CA GLU A 207 -27.50 -10.10 -20.05
C GLU A 207 -26.82 -8.78 -20.43
N MET A 208 -26.97 -8.35 -21.69
CA MET A 208 -26.31 -7.15 -22.22
C MET A 208 -27.22 -6.39 -23.18
N ASP A 209 -27.44 -5.10 -22.91
CA ASP A 209 -28.07 -4.10 -23.78
C ASP A 209 -27.07 -2.94 -24.01
N VAL A 210 -26.50 -2.84 -25.21
CA VAL A 210 -25.62 -1.73 -25.62
C VAL A 210 -26.33 -0.86 -26.63
N ARG A 211 -26.48 0.43 -26.32
CA ARG A 211 -27.07 1.45 -27.20
C ARG A 211 -25.96 2.35 -27.74
N VAL A 212 -25.95 2.56 -29.04
CA VAL A 212 -24.97 3.39 -29.74
C VAL A 212 -25.72 4.54 -30.41
N ALA A 213 -25.42 5.78 -30.00
CA ALA A 213 -25.95 6.99 -30.63
C ALA A 213 -25.23 7.29 -31.95
N ASP A 214 -25.94 7.94 -32.89
CA ASP A 214 -25.47 8.47 -34.18
C ASP A 214 -24.82 7.48 -35.15
N VAL A 215 -24.76 6.19 -34.81
CA VAL A 215 -24.18 5.11 -35.62
C VAL A 215 -25.29 4.14 -36.04
N ALA A 216 -25.54 4.01 -37.33
CA ALA A 216 -26.56 3.08 -37.82
C ALA A 216 -26.15 1.61 -37.58
N ALA A 217 -27.12 0.73 -37.30
CA ALA A 217 -26.90 -0.70 -37.00
C ALA A 217 -25.88 -1.42 -37.91
N ARG A 218 -25.90 -1.14 -39.22
CA ARG A 218 -24.96 -1.70 -40.23
C ARG A 218 -23.49 -1.26 -40.09
N GLN A 219 -23.20 -0.28 -39.24
CA GLN A 219 -21.86 0.25 -38.96
C GLN A 219 -21.29 -0.27 -37.63
N VAL A 220 -22.10 -0.97 -36.83
CA VAL A 220 -21.63 -1.70 -35.64
C VAL A 220 -21.06 -3.04 -36.09
N ARG A 221 -19.84 -3.36 -35.66
CA ARG A 221 -19.14 -4.60 -35.98
C ARG A 221 -18.94 -5.43 -34.71
N LEU A 222 -19.61 -6.57 -34.65
CA LEU A 222 -19.42 -7.56 -33.59
C LEU A 222 -18.04 -8.23 -33.75
N GLY A 223 -17.31 -8.34 -32.65
CA GLY A 223 -16.00 -8.97 -32.58
C GLY A 223 -16.04 -10.35 -31.91
N ARG A 224 -15.01 -10.64 -31.13
CA ARG A 224 -14.92 -11.90 -30.36
C ARG A 224 -16.00 -11.95 -29.28
N GLY A 225 -16.40 -13.15 -28.87
CA GLY A 225 -17.40 -13.41 -27.82
C GLY A 225 -18.86 -13.04 -28.14
N LEU A 226 -19.14 -12.17 -29.14
CA LEU A 226 -20.48 -11.66 -29.44
C LEU A 226 -21.13 -12.23 -30.71
N THR A 227 -20.70 -13.40 -31.19
CA THR A 227 -21.19 -14.02 -32.44
C THR A 227 -22.70 -14.34 -32.46
N ALA A 228 -23.34 -14.41 -31.31
CA ALA A 228 -24.79 -14.62 -31.16
C ALA A 228 -25.59 -13.35 -30.81
N ALA A 229 -24.97 -12.16 -30.82
CA ALA A 229 -25.65 -10.92 -30.45
C ALA A 229 -26.55 -10.39 -31.59
N SER A 230 -27.74 -9.89 -31.24
CA SER A 230 -28.65 -9.27 -32.22
C SER A 230 -28.43 -7.76 -32.28
N VAL A 231 -28.14 -7.23 -33.48
CA VAL A 231 -27.98 -5.79 -33.74
C VAL A 231 -29.23 -5.25 -34.44
N ARG A 232 -29.81 -4.17 -33.92
CA ARG A 232 -31.08 -3.59 -34.39
C ARG A 232 -30.97 -2.06 -34.46
N PRO A 233 -31.75 -1.35 -35.29
CA PRO A 233 -31.90 0.10 -35.17
C PRO A 233 -32.56 0.47 -33.84
N LEU A 234 -32.26 1.66 -33.29
CA LEU A 234 -33.01 2.18 -32.14
C LEU A 234 -34.46 2.54 -32.54
N ALA A 235 -35.41 2.23 -31.66
CA ALA A 235 -36.79 2.66 -31.82
C ALA A 235 -36.91 4.19 -31.66
N GLY A 236 -37.74 4.83 -32.47
CA GLY A 236 -37.93 6.29 -32.47
C GLY A 236 -37.33 7.04 -33.66
N GLY A 237 -36.66 6.35 -34.60
CA GLY A 237 -36.29 6.91 -35.91
C GLY A 237 -35.00 7.75 -35.97
N GLY A 238 -34.30 7.93 -34.85
CA GLY A 238 -32.96 8.53 -34.83
C GLY A 238 -31.89 7.62 -35.46
N ALA A 239 -30.75 8.21 -35.84
CA ALA A 239 -29.57 7.44 -36.21
C ALA A 239 -28.99 6.76 -34.96
N GLY A 240 -28.99 5.43 -34.93
CA GLY A 240 -28.45 4.69 -33.79
C GLY A 240 -28.71 3.19 -33.87
N ALA A 241 -28.09 2.46 -32.94
CA ALA A 241 -28.13 1.01 -32.88
C ALA A 241 -28.33 0.48 -31.45
N GLN A 242 -28.93 -0.69 -31.34
CA GLN A 242 -29.00 -1.49 -30.13
C GLN A 242 -28.36 -2.85 -30.39
N VAL A 243 -27.49 -3.31 -29.49
CA VAL A 243 -26.90 -4.65 -29.48
C VAL A 243 -27.38 -5.37 -28.24
N VAL A 244 -28.13 -6.46 -28.43
CA VAL A 244 -28.66 -7.28 -27.33
C VAL A 244 -28.05 -8.69 -27.38
N TRP A 245 -27.55 -9.15 -26.23
CA TRP A 245 -27.00 -10.50 -26.06
C TRP A 245 -27.35 -11.07 -24.68
N SER A 246 -27.45 -12.39 -24.58
CA SER A 246 -27.70 -13.12 -23.33
C SER A 246 -27.01 -14.48 -23.35
N GLY A 247 -26.46 -14.91 -22.20
CA GLY A 247 -25.77 -16.18 -22.04
C GLY A 247 -26.00 -16.82 -20.68
N GLN A 248 -25.74 -18.13 -20.61
CA GLN A 248 -25.81 -18.96 -19.39
C GLN A 248 -24.46 -19.66 -19.20
N ASN A 249 -24.01 -19.82 -17.95
CA ASN A 249 -22.71 -20.40 -17.56
C ASN A 249 -21.53 -19.78 -18.33
N VAL A 250 -21.41 -18.46 -18.25
CA VAL A 250 -20.49 -17.66 -19.07
C VAL A 250 -19.12 -17.58 -18.40
N THR A 251 -18.13 -18.19 -19.03
CA THR A 251 -16.71 -18.09 -18.66
C THR A 251 -16.09 -16.85 -19.33
N ALA A 252 -16.00 -15.72 -18.63
CA ALA A 252 -15.59 -14.42 -19.21
C ALA A 252 -14.07 -14.29 -19.52
N ARG A 253 -13.36 -15.42 -19.71
CA ARG A 253 -11.96 -15.48 -20.14
C ARG A 253 -11.75 -15.11 -21.61
N GLN A 254 -12.80 -15.13 -22.44
CA GLN A 254 -12.72 -14.61 -23.81
C GLN A 254 -13.26 -13.16 -23.83
N PRO A 255 -12.52 -12.19 -24.40
CA PRO A 255 -13.00 -10.83 -24.48
C PRO A 255 -14.21 -10.77 -25.42
N MET A 256 -15.34 -10.29 -24.89
CA MET A 256 -16.52 -9.94 -25.66
C MET A 256 -16.34 -8.50 -26.16
N GLU A 257 -16.25 -8.34 -27.48
CA GLU A 257 -15.86 -7.07 -28.11
C GLU A 257 -16.85 -6.66 -29.19
N LEU A 258 -17.15 -5.36 -29.28
CA LEU A 258 -17.80 -4.74 -30.45
C LEU A 258 -17.07 -3.46 -30.83
N SER A 259 -17.22 -3.03 -32.07
CA SER A 259 -16.58 -1.80 -32.56
C SER A 259 -17.52 -0.95 -33.40
N VAL A 260 -17.34 0.37 -33.31
CA VAL A 260 -18.21 1.38 -33.93
C VAL A 260 -17.37 2.39 -34.72
N ALA A 261 -17.88 2.87 -35.85
CA ALA A 261 -17.14 3.77 -36.73
C ALA A 261 -17.13 5.22 -36.20
N VAL A 262 -15.93 5.81 -36.03
CA VAL A 262 -15.81 7.19 -35.51
C VAL A 262 -15.74 8.21 -36.65
N GLY A 263 -16.62 9.21 -36.64
CA GLY A 263 -16.77 10.21 -37.70
C GLY A 263 -15.50 11.03 -38.00
N ARG A 264 -15.29 11.40 -39.26
CA ARG A 264 -14.08 12.14 -39.70
C ARG A 264 -14.07 13.64 -39.36
N GLN A 265 -15.19 14.18 -38.90
CA GLN A 265 -15.29 15.56 -38.40
C GLN A 265 -15.02 15.60 -36.88
N PRO A 266 -14.74 16.79 -36.30
CA PRO A 266 -14.84 16.98 -34.86
C PRO A 266 -16.25 16.64 -34.37
N TYR A 267 -16.34 15.86 -33.30
CA TYR A 267 -17.58 15.69 -32.53
C TYR A 267 -17.49 16.58 -31.28
N ALA A 268 -18.60 17.19 -30.88
CA ALA A 268 -18.70 17.95 -29.64
C ALA A 268 -20.13 17.91 -29.09
N ALA A 269 -20.26 17.79 -27.77
CA ALA A 269 -21.55 17.81 -27.08
C ALA A 269 -21.43 18.48 -25.70
N THR A 270 -22.57 18.90 -25.15
CA THR A 270 -22.69 19.61 -23.87
C THR A 270 -23.70 18.95 -22.93
N GLN A 271 -23.51 19.18 -21.63
CA GLN A 271 -24.38 18.66 -20.58
C GLN A 271 -24.45 19.65 -19.42
N SER A 272 -25.67 20.03 -19.03
CA SER A 272 -25.88 20.77 -17.78
C SER A 272 -25.86 19.80 -16.60
N PHE A 273 -25.04 20.08 -15.60
CA PHE A 273 -24.90 19.31 -14.35
C PHE A 273 -24.54 20.27 -13.22
N ASP A 274 -25.21 20.14 -12.07
CA ASP A 274 -24.92 20.91 -10.85
C ASP A 274 -24.71 22.43 -11.09
N GLY A 275 -25.66 23.05 -11.80
CA GLY A 275 -25.68 24.48 -12.13
C GLY A 275 -24.77 24.93 -13.27
N GLU A 276 -23.79 24.12 -13.69
CA GLU A 276 -22.86 24.45 -14.78
C GLU A 276 -23.19 23.68 -16.08
N THR A 277 -22.66 24.15 -17.21
CA THR A 277 -22.72 23.43 -18.49
C THR A 277 -21.32 22.99 -18.89
N PHE A 278 -21.12 21.68 -18.98
CA PHE A 278 -19.87 21.06 -19.39
C PHE A 278 -19.89 20.78 -20.89
N PHE A 279 -18.72 20.79 -21.53
CA PHE A 279 -18.53 20.32 -22.90
C PHE A 279 -17.51 19.18 -22.96
N TYR A 280 -17.69 18.28 -23.92
CA TYR A 280 -16.75 17.24 -24.30
C TYR A 280 -16.65 17.20 -25.83
N ALA A 281 -15.43 17.11 -26.36
CA ALA A 281 -15.18 17.07 -27.80
C ALA A 281 -14.05 16.11 -28.18
N GLU A 282 -14.22 15.52 -29.37
CA GLU A 282 -13.33 14.54 -29.98
C GLU A 282 -12.81 15.10 -31.30
N VAL A 283 -11.56 15.55 -31.31
CA VAL A 283 -11.01 16.37 -32.40
C VAL A 283 -10.01 15.55 -33.21
N PRO A 284 -10.28 15.25 -34.50
CA PRO A 284 -9.32 14.56 -35.34
C PRO A 284 -8.05 15.41 -35.55
N VAL A 285 -6.89 14.76 -35.63
CA VAL A 285 -5.63 15.48 -35.90
C VAL A 285 -5.63 16.11 -37.31
N PRO A 286 -5.01 17.29 -37.48
CA PRO A 286 -4.88 17.91 -38.79
C PRO A 286 -3.94 17.13 -39.72
N GLU A 287 -4.02 17.43 -41.01
CA GLU A 287 -3.10 16.88 -42.01
C GLU A 287 -1.63 17.24 -41.69
N GLY A 288 -0.72 16.30 -41.95
CA GLY A 288 0.70 16.41 -41.60
C GLY A 288 1.02 16.21 -40.11
N TYR A 289 0.04 15.92 -39.25
CA TYR A 289 0.29 15.65 -37.83
C TYR A 289 1.27 14.48 -37.61
N HIS A 290 1.11 13.40 -38.37
CA HIS A 290 2.09 12.31 -38.47
C HIS A 290 3.01 12.53 -39.69
N ALA A 291 4.24 12.01 -39.61
CA ALA A 291 5.11 11.85 -40.76
C ALA A 291 4.42 11.00 -41.85
N ALA A 292 4.27 11.56 -43.06
CA ALA A 292 3.78 10.79 -44.21
C ALA A 292 4.89 9.90 -44.76
N PRO A 293 4.65 8.59 -45.06
CA PRO A 293 5.71 7.66 -45.48
C PRO A 293 6.49 8.03 -46.74
N SER A 294 5.93 8.90 -47.60
CA SER A 294 6.54 9.39 -48.84
C SER A 294 7.08 10.83 -48.75
N ALA A 295 6.89 11.51 -47.61
CA ALA A 295 7.48 12.83 -47.39
C ALA A 295 8.90 12.70 -46.84
N ALA A 296 9.71 13.74 -47.03
CA ALA A 296 10.96 13.92 -46.28
C ALA A 296 10.66 14.28 -44.81
N ALA A 297 10.11 13.31 -44.07
CA ALA A 297 9.88 13.42 -42.64
C ALA A 297 11.19 13.74 -41.94
N ARG A 298 11.20 14.77 -41.09
CA ARG A 298 12.38 15.11 -40.28
C ARG A 298 12.71 13.90 -39.40
N PRO A 299 13.83 13.19 -39.61
CA PRO A 299 14.11 12.00 -38.82
C PRO A 299 14.30 12.40 -37.36
N VAL A 300 13.78 11.61 -36.42
CA VAL A 300 14.28 11.68 -35.05
C VAL A 300 15.71 11.15 -35.12
N ALA A 301 16.69 12.03 -34.89
CA ALA A 301 18.10 11.67 -35.00
C ALA A 301 18.40 10.52 -34.02
N ARG A 302 19.09 9.49 -34.52
CA ARG A 302 19.57 8.38 -33.69
C ARG A 302 20.41 8.96 -32.52
N PRO A 303 20.11 8.61 -31.26
CA PRO A 303 20.91 9.06 -30.12
C PRO A 303 22.33 8.49 -30.20
N GLN A 304 23.30 9.21 -29.66
CA GLN A 304 24.63 8.70 -29.36
C GLN A 304 24.65 8.01 -27.98
N ARG A 305 23.82 8.50 -27.05
CA ARG A 305 23.67 8.02 -25.67
C ARG A 305 22.19 7.85 -25.33
N LEU A 306 21.77 6.62 -25.11
CA LEU A 306 20.43 6.26 -24.63
C LEU A 306 20.48 5.97 -23.13
N GLY A 307 19.66 6.65 -22.34
CA GLY A 307 19.38 6.27 -20.96
C GLY A 307 18.27 5.24 -20.92
N LEU A 308 18.52 4.07 -20.32
CA LEU A 308 17.55 3.00 -20.17
C LEU A 308 17.27 2.78 -18.68
N ILE A 309 16.12 3.25 -18.20
CA ILE A 309 15.72 3.12 -16.80
C ILE A 309 14.77 1.94 -16.71
N TRP A 310 15.22 0.86 -16.07
CA TRP A 310 14.49 -0.41 -16.01
C TRP A 310 13.94 -0.67 -14.62
N ASP A 311 12.62 -0.64 -14.47
CA ASP A 311 11.95 -0.95 -13.20
C ASP A 311 11.97 -2.47 -12.95
N ALA A 312 12.65 -2.87 -11.88
CA ALA A 312 12.76 -4.25 -11.41
C ALA A 312 12.16 -4.42 -10.01
N SER A 313 11.10 -3.67 -9.69
CA SER A 313 10.29 -3.85 -8.48
C SER A 313 9.43 -5.12 -8.53
N GLY A 314 8.76 -5.41 -7.41
CA GLY A 314 7.80 -6.49 -7.29
C GLY A 314 6.54 -6.33 -8.15
N SER A 315 6.10 -5.09 -8.40
CA SER A 315 4.96 -4.76 -9.28
C SER A 315 5.33 -4.90 -10.75
N ALA A 316 6.52 -4.43 -11.12
CA ALA A 316 7.06 -4.50 -12.47
C ALA A 316 7.20 -5.94 -13.02
N ALA A 317 7.20 -6.97 -12.15
CA ALA A 317 7.16 -8.38 -12.54
C ALA A 317 5.89 -8.79 -13.34
N ARG A 318 4.83 -7.97 -13.35
CA ARG A 318 3.61 -8.20 -14.13
C ARG A 318 3.68 -7.68 -15.58
N ARG A 319 4.80 -7.07 -15.99
CA ARG A 319 5.02 -6.51 -17.33
C ARG A 319 5.27 -7.62 -18.36
N ASP A 320 4.79 -7.43 -19.59
CA ASP A 320 5.02 -8.34 -20.73
C ASP A 320 6.45 -8.14 -21.27
N LEU A 321 7.43 -8.69 -20.53
CA LEU A 321 8.84 -8.67 -20.88
C LEU A 321 9.10 -9.15 -22.33
N PRO A 322 8.47 -10.23 -22.85
CA PRO A 322 8.59 -10.61 -24.26
C PRO A 322 8.23 -9.49 -25.26
N ARG A 323 7.14 -8.71 -25.03
CA ARG A 323 6.83 -7.55 -25.88
C ARG A 323 7.83 -6.41 -25.75
N GLU A 324 8.34 -6.17 -24.54
CA GLU A 324 9.30 -5.10 -24.29
C GLU A 324 10.67 -5.41 -24.92
N LEU A 325 11.12 -6.66 -24.85
CA LEU A 325 12.32 -7.12 -25.57
C LEU A 325 12.10 -7.06 -27.09
N ALA A 326 10.90 -7.39 -27.59
CA ALA A 326 10.56 -7.26 -29.02
C ALA A 326 10.50 -5.79 -29.50
N LEU A 327 10.13 -4.84 -28.62
CA LEU A 327 10.26 -3.41 -28.88
C LEU A 327 11.73 -3.02 -29.02
N LEU A 328 12.59 -3.45 -28.10
CA LEU A 328 14.03 -3.20 -28.15
C LEU A 328 14.69 -3.83 -29.39
N ASP A 329 14.37 -5.08 -29.74
CA ASP A 329 14.80 -5.73 -30.99
C ASP A 329 14.44 -4.87 -32.21
N THR A 330 13.20 -4.39 -32.29
CA THR A 330 12.74 -3.55 -33.42
C THR A 330 13.38 -2.16 -33.44
N LEU A 331 13.58 -1.57 -32.26
CA LEU A 331 14.15 -0.23 -32.08
C LEU A 331 15.64 -0.20 -32.44
N PHE A 332 16.44 -1.11 -31.89
CA PHE A 332 17.87 -1.21 -32.20
C PHE A 332 18.11 -1.62 -33.66
N ALA A 333 17.29 -2.51 -34.23
CA ALA A 333 17.34 -2.84 -35.66
C ALA A 333 16.91 -1.68 -36.59
N THR A 334 16.13 -0.72 -36.09
CA THR A 334 15.75 0.50 -36.82
C THR A 334 16.87 1.54 -36.76
N TRP A 335 17.43 1.81 -35.59
CA TRP A 335 18.59 2.70 -35.44
C TRP A 335 19.85 2.18 -36.16
N ALA A 336 20.06 0.86 -36.24
CA ALA A 336 21.16 0.27 -37.01
C ALA A 336 21.11 0.63 -38.51
N LYS A 337 19.92 0.92 -39.07
CA LYS A 337 19.74 1.37 -40.46
C LYS A 337 19.97 2.86 -40.65
N GLN A 338 20.02 3.64 -39.56
CA GLN A 338 20.21 5.10 -39.59
C GLN A 338 21.69 5.54 -39.50
N GLY A 339 22.63 4.62 -39.21
CA GLY A 339 24.05 4.91 -39.24
C GLY A 339 24.89 3.81 -38.58
N GLU A 340 26.20 3.77 -38.87
CA GLU A 340 27.08 2.66 -38.46
C GLU A 340 27.81 2.85 -37.10
N ALA A 341 27.84 4.07 -36.56
CA ALA A 341 28.50 4.36 -35.29
C ALA A 341 27.94 3.51 -34.13
N PRO A 342 28.72 3.24 -33.06
CA PRO A 342 28.18 2.64 -31.83
C PRO A 342 27.13 3.56 -31.17
N LEU A 343 26.13 2.96 -30.54
CA LEU A 343 25.23 3.63 -29.58
C LEU A 343 25.67 3.22 -28.17
N GLN A 344 25.89 4.18 -27.29
CA GLN A 344 26.04 3.92 -25.85
C GLN A 344 24.64 3.78 -25.23
N VAL A 345 24.43 2.74 -24.41
CA VAL A 345 23.23 2.58 -23.60
C VAL A 345 23.64 2.53 -22.13
N GLU A 346 23.16 3.48 -21.34
CA GLU A 346 23.36 3.49 -19.88
C GLU A 346 22.13 2.83 -19.23
N LEU A 347 22.29 1.61 -18.69
CA LEU A 347 21.25 0.90 -17.95
C LEU A 347 21.29 1.29 -16.47
N VAL A 348 20.19 1.84 -15.95
CA VAL A 348 19.93 1.96 -14.51
C VAL A 348 18.77 1.05 -14.14
N VAL A 349 18.98 0.15 -13.19
CA VAL A 349 17.92 -0.71 -12.67
C VAL A 349 17.29 -0.04 -11.45
N ALA A 350 16.03 0.37 -11.59
CA ALA A 350 15.24 1.03 -10.57
C ALA A 350 14.47 0.02 -9.71
N ARG A 351 14.32 0.33 -8.42
CA ARG A 351 13.63 -0.45 -7.38
C ARG A 351 13.55 0.40 -6.10
N ASP A 352 13.76 -0.20 -4.92
CA ASP A 352 13.93 0.46 -3.62
C ASP A 352 15.04 1.53 -3.63
N VAL A 353 16.14 1.25 -4.35
CA VAL A 353 17.23 2.16 -4.67
C VAL A 353 17.69 1.88 -6.11
N ALA A 354 18.00 2.91 -6.89
CA ALA A 354 18.58 2.75 -8.23
C ALA A 354 19.99 2.15 -8.16
N THR A 355 20.33 1.23 -9.06
CA THR A 355 21.72 0.79 -9.25
C THR A 355 22.57 1.91 -9.85
N PRO A 356 23.89 1.91 -9.65
CA PRO A 356 24.81 2.65 -10.52
C PRO A 356 24.53 2.34 -12.00
N PRO A 357 24.73 3.31 -12.93
CA PRO A 357 24.60 3.06 -14.36
C PRO A 357 25.58 1.98 -14.85
N GLN A 358 25.12 1.14 -15.78
CA GLN A 358 25.91 0.13 -16.47
C GLN A 358 25.93 0.43 -17.97
N THR A 359 27.11 0.68 -18.53
CA THR A 359 27.28 1.08 -19.93
C THR A 359 27.36 -0.12 -20.87
N PHE A 360 26.53 -0.15 -21.91
CA PHE A 360 26.51 -1.17 -22.96
C PHE A 360 26.70 -0.54 -24.35
N THR A 361 27.68 -1.02 -25.12
CA THR A 361 27.95 -0.52 -26.48
C THR A 361 27.22 -1.34 -27.54
N ILE A 362 26.25 -0.73 -28.22
CA ILE A 362 25.41 -1.38 -29.25
C ILE A 362 25.99 -1.11 -30.64
N HIS A 363 26.54 -2.15 -31.28
CA HIS A 363 27.13 -2.08 -32.62
C HIS A 363 26.21 -2.74 -33.66
N ARG A 364 25.86 -2.00 -34.73
CA ARG A 364 25.00 -2.48 -35.84
C ARG A 364 23.70 -3.19 -35.39
N GLY A 365 23.16 -2.79 -34.23
CA GLY A 365 21.94 -3.34 -33.65
C GLY A 365 22.13 -4.59 -32.77
N ASP A 366 23.36 -5.10 -32.61
CA ASP A 366 23.64 -6.20 -31.69
C ASP A 366 23.61 -5.71 -30.24
N TRP A 367 22.62 -6.18 -29.49
CA TRP A 367 22.36 -5.81 -28.10
C TRP A 367 22.34 -7.02 -27.16
N ARG A 368 22.89 -8.17 -27.59
CA ARG A 368 22.81 -9.46 -26.86
C ARG A 368 23.30 -9.41 -25.41
N ALA A 369 24.35 -8.63 -25.11
CA ALA A 369 24.84 -8.45 -23.74
C ALA A 369 23.84 -7.69 -22.85
N LEU A 370 23.22 -6.62 -23.37
CA LEU A 370 22.16 -5.87 -22.68
C LEU A 370 20.91 -6.74 -22.51
N ARG A 371 20.53 -7.51 -23.54
CA ARG A 371 19.42 -8.47 -23.47
C ARG A 371 19.62 -9.49 -22.36
N GLN A 372 20.80 -10.13 -22.30
CA GLN A 372 21.14 -11.08 -21.25
C GLN A 372 21.13 -10.45 -19.84
N ALA A 373 21.55 -9.18 -19.71
CA ALA A 373 21.44 -8.44 -18.45
C ALA A 373 19.97 -8.26 -18.04
N LEU A 374 19.08 -7.82 -18.94
CA LEU A 374 17.64 -7.66 -18.66
C LEU A 374 16.92 -8.99 -18.38
N GLU A 375 17.20 -10.05 -19.15
CA GLU A 375 16.62 -11.39 -18.99
C GLU A 375 17.06 -12.10 -17.70
N SER A 376 18.12 -11.61 -17.02
CA SER A 376 18.61 -12.14 -15.74
C SER A 376 18.28 -11.27 -14.52
N LEU A 377 17.52 -10.17 -14.69
CA LEU A 377 17.14 -9.32 -13.56
C LEU A 377 16.15 -10.00 -12.61
N ALA A 378 16.53 -10.08 -11.33
CA ALA A 378 15.62 -10.40 -10.25
C ALA A 378 14.70 -9.19 -9.96
N TYR A 379 13.40 -9.37 -10.21
CA TYR A 379 12.33 -8.43 -9.88
C TYR A 379 12.00 -8.54 -8.39
N ASP A 380 12.53 -7.61 -7.60
CA ASP A 380 12.45 -7.60 -6.14
C ASP A 380 12.70 -6.21 -5.56
N GLY A 381 11.96 -5.90 -4.50
CA GLY A 381 11.90 -4.59 -3.87
C GLY A 381 10.69 -3.78 -4.32
N ALA A 382 10.53 -2.62 -3.70
CA ALA A 382 9.51 -1.64 -4.03
C ALA A 382 9.93 -0.75 -5.22
N THR A 383 9.12 0.24 -5.58
CA THR A 383 9.46 1.30 -6.55
C THR A 383 9.63 2.64 -5.83
N ALA A 384 10.87 3.13 -5.72
CA ALA A 384 11.14 4.46 -5.16
C ALA A 384 11.07 5.55 -6.25
N THR A 385 10.33 6.64 -5.99
CA THR A 385 10.10 7.77 -6.93
C THR A 385 11.39 8.35 -7.52
N GLN A 386 12.44 8.39 -6.70
CA GLN A 386 13.78 8.87 -7.02
C GLN A 386 14.62 7.87 -7.84
N ALA A 387 14.33 6.58 -7.77
CA ALA A 387 15.05 5.55 -8.54
C ALA A 387 14.62 5.56 -10.03
N LEU A 388 13.41 6.03 -10.31
CA LEU A 388 12.88 6.23 -11.67
C LEU A 388 13.32 7.58 -12.30
N ALA A 389 14.40 8.21 -11.82
CA ALA A 389 14.87 9.50 -12.34
C ALA A 389 15.54 9.36 -13.73
N PRO A 390 15.45 10.37 -14.63
CA PRO A 390 16.17 10.38 -15.89
C PRO A 390 17.69 10.34 -15.69
N ILE A 391 18.41 9.59 -16.52
CA ILE A 391 19.86 9.50 -16.50
C ILE A 391 20.45 10.79 -17.12
N PRO A 392 21.29 11.56 -16.40
CA PRO A 392 21.90 12.78 -16.92
C PRO A 392 22.90 12.49 -18.05
N GLY A 393 22.96 13.38 -19.05
CA GLY A 393 23.94 13.29 -20.13
C GLY A 393 23.63 12.26 -21.22
N CYS A 394 22.44 11.66 -21.21
CA CYS A 394 21.88 10.91 -22.34
C CYS A 394 21.03 11.84 -23.23
N ASP A 395 21.04 11.62 -24.55
CA ASP A 395 20.27 12.41 -25.52
C ASP A 395 18.76 12.15 -25.37
N VAL A 396 18.43 10.88 -25.12
CA VAL A 396 17.07 10.36 -24.91
C VAL A 396 17.10 9.40 -23.73
N ASN A 397 16.08 9.46 -22.89
CA ASN A 397 15.81 8.50 -21.83
C ASN A 397 14.54 7.70 -22.15
N VAL A 398 14.55 6.39 -21.87
CA VAL A 398 13.37 5.52 -21.97
C VAL A 398 13.18 4.77 -20.64
N LEU A 399 12.05 5.02 -20.00
CA LEU A 399 11.63 4.42 -18.73
C LEU A 399 10.73 3.21 -18.98
N PHE A 400 11.17 2.01 -18.58
CA PHE A 400 10.38 0.78 -18.63
C PHE A 400 9.82 0.50 -17.22
N SER A 401 8.55 0.82 -16.97
CA SER A 401 7.90 0.78 -15.65
C SER A 401 6.37 0.69 -15.76
N ASP A 402 5.68 0.17 -14.74
CA ASP A 402 4.22 0.30 -14.63
C ASP A 402 3.78 1.58 -13.87
N GLY A 403 4.73 2.39 -13.41
CA GLY A 403 4.48 3.73 -12.88
C GLY A 403 3.89 3.76 -11.48
N LEU A 404 4.14 2.75 -10.64
CA LEU A 404 3.59 2.62 -9.29
C LEU A 404 4.61 2.98 -8.17
N PRO A 405 5.09 4.23 -8.04
CA PRO A 405 5.96 4.60 -6.93
C PRO A 405 5.23 4.45 -5.59
N ASN A 406 5.87 3.74 -4.67
CA ASN A 406 5.28 3.31 -3.41
C ASN A 406 6.27 3.32 -2.22
N TYR A 407 7.51 3.77 -2.45
CA TYR A 407 8.57 3.73 -1.44
C TYR A 407 9.46 4.99 -1.43
N GLY A 408 10.12 5.22 -0.29
CA GLY A 408 10.88 6.44 -0.02
C GLY A 408 9.97 7.65 0.18
N ALA A 409 10.53 8.85 -0.03
CA ALA A 409 9.76 10.10 0.00
C ALA A 409 9.15 10.38 -1.38
N THR A 410 7.95 10.99 -1.41
CA THR A 410 7.40 11.59 -2.63
C THR A 410 8.27 12.77 -3.04
N VAL A 411 9.14 12.57 -4.02
CA VAL A 411 9.89 13.67 -4.66
C VAL A 411 8.96 14.36 -5.64
N ALA A 412 8.65 15.63 -5.39
CA ALA A 412 7.84 16.43 -6.29
C ALA A 412 8.45 16.45 -7.69
N THR A 413 7.64 16.18 -8.72
CA THR A 413 8.07 16.26 -10.12
C THR A 413 8.58 17.68 -10.38
N PRO A 414 9.83 17.88 -10.85
CA PRO A 414 10.38 19.23 -11.02
C PRO A 414 9.59 19.99 -12.09
N THR A 415 8.82 20.98 -11.64
CA THR A 415 7.94 21.80 -12.49
C THR A 415 8.70 22.87 -13.29
N SER A 416 10.01 23.03 -13.07
CA SER A 416 10.87 23.86 -13.90
C SER A 416 11.42 23.07 -15.09
N ALA A 417 11.35 23.66 -16.28
CA ALA A 417 11.95 23.12 -17.51
C ALA A 417 13.51 23.15 -17.51
N ALA A 418 14.14 23.36 -16.35
CA ALA A 418 15.57 23.51 -16.16
C ALA A 418 16.25 22.30 -15.51
N ALA A 419 15.48 21.29 -15.06
CA ALA A 419 16.01 20.15 -14.29
C ALA A 419 16.57 18.99 -15.15
N SER A 420 16.21 18.91 -16.43
CA SER A 420 16.87 18.05 -17.43
C SER A 420 16.53 18.51 -18.84
N ALA A 421 17.52 18.55 -19.72
CA ALA A 421 17.32 18.79 -21.16
C ALA A 421 17.03 17.49 -21.95
N ALA A 422 17.08 16.33 -21.31
CA ALA A 422 16.89 15.04 -21.97
C ALA A 422 15.40 14.69 -22.11
N VAL A 423 14.99 14.29 -23.31
CA VAL A 423 13.63 13.82 -23.58
C VAL A 423 13.40 12.48 -22.91
N VAL A 424 12.28 12.32 -22.20
CA VAL A 424 11.91 11.08 -21.49
C VAL A 424 10.69 10.46 -22.15
N HIS A 425 10.86 9.27 -22.72
CA HIS A 425 9.76 8.38 -23.08
C HIS A 425 9.52 7.37 -21.97
N ALA A 426 8.31 6.80 -21.92
CA ALA A 426 7.99 5.69 -21.04
C ALA A 426 7.36 4.55 -21.84
N VAL A 427 7.67 3.33 -21.45
CA VAL A 427 7.09 2.09 -21.96
C VAL A 427 6.42 1.38 -20.78
N GLN A 428 5.15 1.04 -20.96
CA GLN A 428 4.42 0.15 -20.05
C GLN A 428 3.78 -0.99 -20.85
N SER A 429 3.64 -2.14 -20.19
CA SER A 429 3.02 -3.34 -20.75
C SER A 429 2.10 -4.07 -19.76
N SER A 430 1.60 -3.36 -18.74
CA SER A 430 0.81 -3.89 -17.62
C SER A 430 -0.55 -3.22 -17.53
N VAL A 431 -1.61 -4.02 -17.41
CA VAL A 431 -3.00 -3.52 -17.28
C VAL A 431 -3.19 -2.72 -15.99
N SER A 432 -2.40 -2.97 -14.94
CA SER A 432 -2.47 -2.25 -13.67
C SER A 432 -1.64 -0.96 -13.62
N ALA A 433 -1.05 -0.53 -14.74
CA ALA A 433 -0.13 0.61 -14.77
C ALA A 433 -0.81 1.95 -14.45
N ASN A 434 -0.09 2.85 -13.79
CA ASN A 434 -0.50 4.25 -13.60
C ASN A 434 -0.09 5.08 -14.82
N THR A 435 -0.86 4.95 -15.91
CA THR A 435 -0.56 5.65 -17.16
C THR A 435 -0.67 7.18 -17.04
N ALA A 436 -1.47 7.69 -16.10
CA ALA A 436 -1.57 9.13 -15.82
C ALA A 436 -0.22 9.71 -15.35
N TRP A 437 0.42 9.07 -14.36
CA TRP A 437 1.72 9.48 -13.84
C TRP A 437 2.83 9.38 -14.90
N LEU A 438 2.87 8.28 -15.67
CA LEU A 438 3.82 8.10 -16.76
C LEU A 438 3.60 9.12 -17.89
N ARG A 439 2.35 9.44 -18.25
CA ARG A 439 1.99 10.46 -19.25
C ARG A 439 2.46 11.84 -18.80
N GLN A 440 2.18 12.25 -17.57
CA GLN A 440 2.59 13.57 -17.07
C GLN A 440 4.12 13.76 -17.12
N ARG A 441 4.89 12.78 -16.61
CA ARG A 441 6.37 12.83 -16.66
C ARG A 441 6.93 12.87 -18.09
N THR A 442 6.38 12.06 -19.00
CA THR A 442 6.86 12.02 -20.38
C THR A 442 6.50 13.29 -21.14
N GLU A 443 5.26 13.77 -21.07
CA GLU A 443 4.85 15.01 -21.77
C GLU A 443 5.56 16.26 -21.22
N ALA A 444 5.86 16.33 -19.92
CA ALA A 444 6.63 17.44 -19.34
C ALA A 444 8.05 17.55 -19.93
N SER A 445 8.67 16.42 -20.31
CA SER A 445 9.97 16.38 -21.01
C SER A 445 9.85 16.50 -22.54
N GLY A 446 8.64 16.65 -23.09
CA GLY A 446 8.36 16.63 -24.53
C GLY A 446 8.36 15.24 -25.17
N GLY A 447 8.51 14.16 -24.40
CA GLY A 447 8.47 12.77 -24.88
C GLY A 447 7.06 12.25 -25.15
N GLN A 448 6.83 10.96 -24.88
CA GLN A 448 5.52 10.30 -24.94
C GLN A 448 5.49 8.99 -24.12
N LEU A 449 4.29 8.57 -23.74
CA LEU A 449 3.99 7.24 -23.20
C LEU A 449 3.70 6.25 -24.33
N LEU A 450 4.22 5.03 -24.20
CA LEU A 450 4.01 3.89 -25.10
C LEU A 450 3.37 2.75 -24.32
N ASP A 451 2.08 2.52 -24.57
CA ASP A 451 1.33 1.39 -24.01
C ASP A 451 1.41 0.18 -24.95
N LEU A 452 2.08 -0.89 -24.53
CA LEU A 452 2.22 -2.16 -25.27
C LEU A 452 1.09 -3.17 -24.99
N THR A 453 0.15 -2.85 -24.09
CA THR A 453 -1.15 -3.54 -24.01
C THR A 453 -2.06 -3.11 -25.16
N ARG A 454 -1.92 -1.83 -25.59
CA ARG A 454 -2.67 -1.21 -26.68
C ARG A 454 -1.93 -1.27 -28.01
N THR A 455 -0.63 -0.99 -28.06
CA THR A 455 0.14 -0.75 -29.30
C THR A 455 1.10 -1.91 -29.61
N GLY A 456 1.34 -2.19 -30.90
CA GLY A 456 2.31 -3.21 -31.30
C GLY A 456 3.76 -2.75 -31.10
N PRO A 457 4.73 -3.63 -30.79
CA PRO A 457 6.13 -3.26 -30.64
C PRO A 457 6.70 -2.50 -31.85
N THR A 458 6.28 -2.85 -33.08
CA THR A 458 6.67 -2.15 -34.31
C THR A 458 6.16 -0.72 -34.38
N ASP A 459 4.90 -0.49 -34.02
CA ASP A 459 4.29 0.84 -34.05
C ASP A 459 4.88 1.73 -32.95
N ALA A 460 5.17 1.16 -31.79
CA ALA A 460 5.87 1.82 -30.70
C ALA A 460 7.33 2.17 -31.06
N ALA A 461 8.05 1.30 -31.79
CA ALA A 461 9.38 1.61 -32.33
C ALA A 461 9.32 2.73 -33.40
N GLN A 462 8.28 2.77 -34.24
CA GLN A 462 8.06 3.89 -35.17
C GLN A 462 7.81 5.20 -34.42
N ALA A 463 7.00 5.19 -33.37
CA ALA A 463 6.74 6.37 -32.55
C ALA A 463 8.01 6.93 -31.87
N LEU A 464 9.01 6.10 -31.58
CA LEU A 464 10.33 6.53 -31.06
C LEU A 464 11.32 7.02 -32.13
N THR A 465 11.08 6.72 -33.41
CA THR A 465 12.05 6.95 -34.51
C THR A 465 11.56 7.91 -35.59
N GLN A 466 10.29 8.30 -35.55
CA GLN A 466 9.65 9.22 -36.49
C GLN A 466 9.15 10.47 -35.78
N ALA A 467 9.24 11.63 -36.44
CA ALA A 467 8.64 12.85 -35.91
C ALA A 467 7.11 12.73 -35.86
N SER A 468 6.53 13.08 -34.72
CA SER A 468 5.10 13.26 -34.51
C SER A 468 4.84 14.66 -33.99
N GLY A 469 3.70 15.23 -34.39
CA GLY A 469 3.27 16.55 -33.92
C GLY A 469 2.96 16.59 -32.41
N ARG A 470 2.32 17.67 -31.96
CA ARG A 470 1.78 17.80 -30.61
C ARG A 470 0.69 18.86 -30.54
N VAL A 471 -0.22 18.75 -29.58
CA VAL A 471 -1.09 19.88 -29.20
C VAL A 471 -0.24 20.91 -28.47
N THR A 472 -0.24 22.16 -28.96
CA THR A 472 0.54 23.27 -28.40
C THR A 472 -0.29 24.16 -27.47
N GLY A 473 -1.61 24.25 -27.70
CA GLY A 473 -2.52 24.97 -26.82
C GLY A 473 -3.97 24.98 -27.34
N TRP A 474 -4.86 25.63 -26.60
CA TRP A 474 -6.25 25.87 -26.95
C TRP A 474 -6.61 27.35 -26.71
N GLN A 475 -7.65 27.84 -27.39
CA GLN A 475 -8.22 29.18 -27.23
C GLN A 475 -9.76 29.12 -27.39
N GLY A 476 -10.49 30.02 -26.74
CA GLY A 476 -11.93 30.18 -26.91
C GLY A 476 -12.53 31.09 -25.82
N ALA A 477 -13.45 31.98 -26.20
CA ALA A 477 -14.21 32.79 -25.25
C ALA A 477 -15.25 31.93 -24.51
N GLY A 478 -15.62 32.31 -23.29
CA GLY A 478 -16.63 31.59 -22.50
C GLY A 478 -16.22 30.18 -22.07
N LEU A 479 -14.93 29.84 -22.08
CA LEU A 479 -14.42 28.52 -21.68
C LEU A 479 -13.64 28.61 -20.36
N ARG A 480 -13.94 27.70 -19.42
CA ARG A 480 -13.20 27.51 -18.16
C ARG A 480 -12.80 26.05 -17.97
N ASP A 481 -11.83 25.84 -17.08
CA ASP A 481 -11.49 24.52 -16.53
C ASP A 481 -11.26 23.45 -17.61
N VAL A 482 -10.59 23.86 -18.69
CA VAL A 482 -10.41 23.06 -19.91
C VAL A 482 -9.25 22.09 -19.74
N VAL A 483 -9.53 20.81 -19.93
CA VAL A 483 -8.57 19.70 -19.90
C VAL A 483 -8.43 19.04 -21.26
N ILE A 484 -7.19 18.79 -21.65
CA ILE A 484 -6.82 17.95 -22.80
C ILE A 484 -6.28 16.64 -22.23
N ALA A 485 -6.82 15.50 -22.65
CA ALA A 485 -6.47 14.19 -22.09
C ALA A 485 -5.00 13.79 -22.30
N SER A 486 -4.40 14.28 -23.39
CA SER A 486 -3.02 13.99 -23.80
C SER A 486 -2.59 15.02 -24.87
N ARG A 487 -1.43 15.66 -24.72
CA ARG A 487 -0.85 16.53 -25.78
C ARG A 487 -0.36 15.71 -26.97
N ARG A 488 -0.08 14.42 -26.77
CA ARG A 488 0.07 13.41 -27.84
C ARG A 488 -1.30 12.77 -28.12
N PRO A 489 -1.95 13.03 -29.26
CA PRO A 489 -3.25 12.49 -29.65
C PRO A 489 -3.25 10.95 -29.70
N ASP A 490 -4.31 10.35 -29.17
CA ASP A 490 -4.51 8.91 -29.14
C ASP A 490 -5.19 8.47 -30.45
N ALA A 491 -4.63 7.48 -31.15
CA ALA A 491 -5.15 6.94 -32.40
C ALA A 491 -5.56 8.00 -33.47
N GLY A 492 -4.89 9.16 -33.48
CA GLY A 492 -5.18 10.28 -34.37
C GLY A 492 -6.30 11.23 -33.90
N ARG A 493 -6.63 11.26 -32.59
CA ARG A 493 -7.62 12.17 -31.99
C ARG A 493 -7.17 12.80 -30.68
N VAL A 494 -7.55 14.05 -30.49
CA VAL A 494 -7.45 14.76 -29.20
C VAL A 494 -8.80 14.69 -28.51
N LEU A 495 -8.79 14.34 -27.23
CA LEU A 495 -9.95 14.45 -26.36
C LEU A 495 -9.78 15.70 -25.51
N ILE A 496 -10.79 16.57 -25.53
CA ILE A 496 -10.81 17.83 -24.80
C ILE A 496 -12.18 18.03 -24.15
N ALA A 497 -12.20 18.55 -22.93
CA ALA A 497 -13.41 18.86 -22.19
C ALA A 497 -13.22 20.13 -21.37
N GLY A 498 -14.31 20.76 -20.92
CA GLY A 498 -14.26 21.94 -20.06
C GLY A 498 -15.64 22.41 -19.62
N VAL A 499 -15.69 23.57 -18.98
CA VAL A 499 -16.94 24.28 -18.66
C VAL A 499 -17.19 25.36 -19.72
N LEU A 500 -18.43 25.43 -20.21
CA LEU A 500 -18.94 26.42 -21.14
C LEU A 500 -19.85 27.41 -20.40
N THR A 501 -19.51 28.70 -20.43
CA THR A 501 -20.29 29.78 -19.77
C THR A 501 -21.11 30.63 -20.74
N GLU A 502 -20.95 30.45 -22.04
CA GLU A 502 -21.67 31.18 -23.10
C GLU A 502 -22.57 30.22 -23.90
N ALA A 503 -23.68 30.73 -24.46
CA ALA A 503 -24.64 29.89 -25.18
C ALA A 503 -24.03 29.25 -26.46
N GLN A 504 -23.07 29.93 -27.08
CA GLN A 504 -22.31 29.45 -28.24
C GLN A 504 -20.90 30.07 -28.22
N THR A 505 -19.89 29.30 -28.63
CA THR A 505 -18.51 29.78 -28.80
C THR A 505 -17.74 28.88 -29.78
N THR A 506 -16.49 29.23 -30.11
CA THR A 506 -15.58 28.37 -30.87
C THR A 506 -14.36 28.04 -30.04
N LEU A 507 -14.07 26.74 -29.92
CA LEU A 507 -12.83 26.21 -29.38
C LEU A 507 -11.82 26.03 -30.51
N THR A 508 -10.72 26.78 -30.48
CA THR A 508 -9.60 26.66 -31.42
C THR A 508 -8.47 25.87 -30.78
N LEU A 509 -8.22 24.66 -31.26
CA LEU A 509 -7.04 23.87 -30.89
C LEU A 509 -5.87 24.18 -31.82
N SER A 510 -4.70 24.44 -31.24
CA SER A 510 -3.44 24.63 -31.97
C SER A 510 -2.58 23.37 -31.91
N PHE A 511 -2.04 22.98 -33.06
CA PHE A 511 -1.19 21.83 -33.26
C PHE A 511 0.13 22.26 -33.90
N GLU A 512 1.22 21.65 -33.49
CA GLU A 512 2.46 21.57 -34.27
C GLU A 512 2.45 20.24 -35.03
N THR A 513 2.79 20.23 -36.32
CA THR A 513 2.85 19.03 -37.17
C THR A 513 4.18 18.28 -37.00
N ALA A 514 4.28 17.06 -37.54
CA ALA A 514 5.56 16.35 -37.66
C ALA A 514 6.64 17.11 -38.48
N THR A 515 6.23 18.13 -39.24
CA THR A 515 7.10 19.02 -40.03
C THR A 515 7.42 20.33 -39.31
N GLY A 516 6.92 20.57 -38.09
CA GLY A 516 7.09 21.83 -37.35
C GLY A 516 6.21 22.99 -37.84
N GLN A 517 5.25 22.73 -38.73
CA GLN A 517 4.25 23.73 -39.13
C GLN A 517 3.17 23.84 -38.04
N MET A 518 2.72 25.08 -37.78
CA MET A 518 1.55 25.30 -36.94
C MET A 518 0.26 25.12 -37.75
N ARG A 519 -0.71 24.41 -37.18
CA ARG A 519 -2.06 24.18 -37.73
C ARG A 519 -3.10 24.40 -36.64
N GLN A 520 -4.31 24.78 -37.04
CA GLN A 520 -5.44 24.98 -36.11
C GLN A 520 -6.65 24.18 -36.55
N VAL A 521 -7.43 23.72 -35.57
CA VAL A 521 -8.73 23.06 -35.78
C VAL A 521 -9.76 23.78 -34.91
N ASN A 522 -10.81 24.29 -35.56
CA ASN A 522 -11.90 24.99 -34.89
C ASN A 522 -13.05 24.02 -34.62
N VAL A 523 -13.58 24.05 -33.40
CA VAL A 523 -14.68 23.21 -32.93
C VAL A 523 -15.80 24.13 -32.42
N PRO A 524 -16.97 24.19 -33.09
CA PRO A 524 -18.10 24.97 -32.60
C PRO A 524 -18.69 24.29 -31.35
N LEU A 525 -18.89 25.05 -30.29
CA LEU A 525 -19.50 24.60 -29.04
C LEU A 525 -20.81 25.35 -28.82
N ARG A 526 -21.87 24.64 -28.43
CA ARG A 526 -23.20 25.20 -28.16
C ARG A 526 -23.81 24.56 -26.92
N SER A 527 -24.49 25.34 -26.08
CA SER A 527 -25.13 24.85 -24.86
C SER A 527 -26.39 23.98 -25.12
N ASP A 528 -26.87 23.92 -26.36
CA ASP A 528 -28.00 23.09 -26.77
C ASP A 528 -27.61 21.79 -27.52
N ALA A 529 -26.31 21.56 -27.77
CA ALA A 529 -25.76 20.35 -28.36
C ALA A 529 -25.72 19.19 -27.34
N ARG A 530 -26.89 18.81 -26.79
CA ARG A 530 -27.03 17.93 -25.63
C ARG A 530 -26.47 16.53 -25.88
N GLY A 531 -25.54 16.08 -25.02
CA GLY A 531 -25.06 14.70 -24.95
C GLY A 531 -24.92 14.23 -23.51
N ALA A 532 -25.44 13.04 -23.19
CA ALA A 532 -25.66 12.57 -21.81
C ALA A 532 -24.39 12.32 -20.96
N LEU A 533 -23.20 12.45 -21.55
CA LEU A 533 -21.91 12.06 -20.95
C LEU A 533 -20.91 13.22 -20.77
N ALA A 534 -21.17 14.43 -21.29
CA ALA A 534 -20.15 15.48 -21.35
C ALA A 534 -19.59 15.90 -19.97
N ALA A 535 -20.43 15.91 -18.93
CA ALA A 535 -20.03 16.28 -17.57
C ALA A 535 -19.19 15.18 -16.87
N SER A 536 -19.59 13.90 -17.01
CA SER A 536 -18.80 12.78 -16.46
C SER A 536 -17.50 12.55 -17.24
N ARG A 537 -17.50 12.81 -18.56
CA ARG A 537 -16.29 12.83 -19.38
C ARG A 537 -15.34 13.96 -19.00
N TRP A 538 -15.83 15.16 -18.71
CA TRP A 538 -15.01 16.24 -18.14
C TRP A 538 -14.40 15.80 -16.80
N ALA A 539 -15.23 15.30 -15.87
CA ALA A 539 -14.77 14.93 -14.54
C ALA A 539 -13.71 13.82 -14.55
N SER A 540 -13.86 12.78 -15.40
CA SER A 540 -12.83 11.73 -15.54
C SER A 540 -11.53 12.29 -16.13
N LEU A 541 -11.58 13.15 -17.14
CA LEU A 541 -10.36 13.73 -17.74
C LEU A 541 -9.64 14.69 -16.78
N MET A 542 -10.40 15.49 -16.01
CA MET A 542 -9.85 16.33 -14.93
C MET A 542 -9.20 15.48 -13.84
N LEU A 543 -9.86 14.38 -13.45
CA LEU A 543 -9.33 13.44 -12.46
C LEU A 543 -8.02 12.80 -12.95
N ASP A 544 -7.97 12.28 -14.17
CA ASP A 544 -6.77 11.67 -14.76
C ASP A 544 -5.61 12.68 -14.84
N ALA A 545 -5.90 13.94 -15.15
CA ALA A 545 -4.90 15.02 -15.18
C ALA A 545 -4.41 15.46 -13.79
N TRP A 546 -5.17 15.20 -12.73
CA TRP A 546 -4.82 15.57 -11.35
C TRP A 546 -4.22 14.41 -10.55
N GLU A 547 -4.65 13.17 -10.76
CA GLU A 547 -4.13 11.96 -10.07
C GLU A 547 -2.64 11.69 -10.36
N ALA A 548 -2.11 12.24 -11.46
CA ALA A 548 -0.67 12.21 -11.75
C ALA A 548 0.17 12.98 -10.71
N ASP A 549 -0.41 13.99 -10.05
CA ASP A 549 0.19 14.77 -8.96
C ASP A 549 -0.76 14.79 -7.74
N ALA A 550 -1.26 13.60 -7.38
CA ALA A 550 -2.33 13.43 -6.40
C ALA A 550 -1.99 14.05 -5.03
N ASP A 551 -0.74 13.98 -4.57
CA ASP A 551 -0.31 14.52 -3.27
C ASP A 551 -0.30 16.06 -3.21
N ALA A 552 -0.05 16.75 -4.34
CA ALA A 552 -0.23 18.21 -4.40
C ALA A 552 -1.70 18.61 -4.56
N ARG A 553 -2.50 17.77 -5.25
CA ARG A 553 -3.89 18.07 -5.64
C ARG A 553 -4.97 17.43 -4.78
N ARG A 554 -4.63 16.90 -3.61
CA ARG A 554 -5.54 16.15 -2.72
C ARG A 554 -6.88 16.84 -2.49
N GLY A 555 -6.84 18.14 -2.18
CA GLY A 555 -8.05 18.93 -1.96
C GLY A 555 -8.91 19.09 -3.21
N ASP A 556 -8.30 19.19 -4.39
CA ASP A 556 -9.00 19.35 -5.67
C ASP A 556 -9.69 18.03 -6.07
N ILE A 557 -8.96 16.92 -5.95
CA ILE A 557 -9.44 15.55 -6.22
C ILE A 557 -10.57 15.18 -5.25
N LEU A 558 -10.45 15.53 -3.97
CA LEU A 558 -11.49 15.33 -2.96
C LEU A 558 -12.78 16.05 -3.34
N ARG A 559 -12.71 17.34 -3.70
CA ARG A 559 -13.90 18.13 -4.11
C ARG A 559 -14.52 17.60 -5.41
N LEU A 560 -13.70 17.19 -6.38
CA LEU A 560 -14.17 16.61 -7.65
C LEU A 560 -14.89 15.27 -7.42
N GLY A 561 -14.29 14.36 -6.64
CA GLY A 561 -14.90 13.09 -6.27
C GLY A 561 -16.19 13.25 -5.48
N GLN A 562 -16.25 14.22 -4.56
CA GLN A 562 -17.46 14.57 -3.82
C GLN A 562 -18.57 15.15 -4.71
N ARG A 563 -18.24 16.00 -5.68
CA ARG A 563 -19.23 16.62 -6.59
C ARG A 563 -19.79 15.66 -7.62
N PHE A 564 -18.98 14.71 -8.11
CA PHE A 564 -19.36 13.81 -9.21
C PHE A 564 -19.62 12.35 -8.79
N GLY A 565 -19.49 12.01 -7.50
CA GLY A 565 -19.71 10.64 -7.02
C GLY A 565 -18.62 9.65 -7.45
N LEU A 566 -17.39 10.12 -7.64
CA LEU A 566 -16.26 9.29 -8.15
C LEU A 566 -15.49 8.62 -7.01
N ALA A 567 -15.03 7.39 -7.23
CA ALA A 567 -14.00 6.75 -6.41
C ALA A 567 -12.60 7.18 -6.92
N THR A 568 -11.79 7.80 -6.05
CA THR A 568 -10.50 8.43 -6.41
C THR A 568 -9.41 8.06 -5.39
N SER A 569 -8.17 8.54 -5.56
CA SER A 569 -7.16 8.40 -4.51
C SER A 569 -7.54 9.07 -3.16
N GLN A 570 -8.50 10.01 -3.16
CA GLN A 570 -8.94 10.76 -1.98
C GLN A 570 -10.39 10.48 -1.55
N THR A 571 -11.19 9.80 -2.38
CA THR A 571 -12.62 9.50 -2.10
C THR A 571 -12.96 8.03 -2.28
N SER A 572 -13.78 7.53 -1.35
CA SER A 572 -14.42 6.21 -1.43
C SER A 572 -15.94 6.40 -1.47
N LEU A 573 -16.67 5.47 -2.09
CA LEU A 573 -18.13 5.50 -2.17
C LEU A 573 -18.72 4.53 -1.13
N ILE A 574 -19.56 5.04 -0.23
CA ILE A 574 -20.13 4.25 0.87
C ILE A 574 -21.66 4.21 0.83
N VAL A 575 -22.24 3.03 1.06
CA VAL A 575 -23.66 2.84 1.37
C VAL A 575 -23.79 2.45 2.85
N LEU A 576 -24.76 3.04 3.55
CA LEU A 576 -25.15 2.68 4.92
C LEU A 576 -26.64 2.34 4.96
N ASP A 577 -27.03 1.53 5.95
CA ASP A 577 -28.40 1.03 6.08
C ASP A 577 -29.35 2.01 6.78
N SER A 578 -28.98 2.55 7.93
CA SER A 578 -29.88 3.47 8.66
C SER A 578 -29.53 4.94 8.45
N VAL A 579 -30.54 5.81 8.51
CA VAL A 579 -30.34 7.27 8.57
C VAL A 579 -29.55 7.65 9.82
N ALA A 580 -29.67 6.88 10.90
CA ALA A 580 -28.93 7.08 12.13
C ALA A 580 -27.41 6.90 11.95
N ASP A 581 -26.95 6.00 11.08
CA ASP A 581 -25.52 5.82 10.77
C ASP A 581 -24.96 7.02 10.01
N TYR A 582 -25.70 7.52 9.03
CA TYR A 582 -25.37 8.77 8.33
C TYR A 582 -25.23 9.94 9.33
N VAL A 583 -26.18 10.10 10.26
CA VAL A 583 -26.16 11.15 11.30
C VAL A 583 -25.03 10.94 12.32
N ARG A 584 -24.78 9.69 12.75
CA ARG A 584 -23.71 9.32 13.68
C ARG A 584 -22.34 9.70 13.12
N HIS A 585 -22.10 9.41 11.85
CA HIS A 585 -20.82 9.63 11.21
C HIS A 585 -20.71 10.96 10.44
N GLU A 586 -21.76 11.77 10.41
CA GLU A 586 -21.85 13.08 9.70
C GLU A 586 -21.59 12.98 8.20
N ILE A 587 -22.15 11.93 7.58
CA ILE A 587 -22.12 11.73 6.13
C ILE A 587 -23.44 12.21 5.54
N ALA A 588 -23.37 13.11 4.56
CA ALA A 588 -24.54 13.55 3.81
C ALA A 588 -25.15 12.36 3.03
N PRO A 589 -26.43 12.02 3.23
CA PRO A 589 -27.03 10.80 2.68
C PRO A 589 -27.60 10.99 1.26
N PRO A 590 -28.03 9.89 0.60
CA PRO A 590 -28.81 9.92 -0.63
C PRO A 590 -30.02 10.87 -0.59
N ALA A 591 -30.46 11.31 -1.77
CA ALA A 591 -31.50 12.34 -1.91
C ALA A 591 -32.81 12.02 -1.18
N SER A 592 -33.21 10.75 -1.14
CA SER A 592 -34.41 10.25 -0.43
C SER A 592 -34.35 10.41 1.09
N LEU A 593 -33.17 10.42 1.70
CA LEU A 593 -32.98 10.38 3.16
C LEU A 593 -32.63 11.74 3.79
N ARG A 594 -32.34 12.78 2.98
CA ARG A 594 -31.85 14.09 3.47
C ARG A 594 -32.77 14.75 4.51
N ASN A 595 -34.09 14.68 4.30
CA ASN A 595 -35.08 15.36 5.14
C ASN A 595 -35.14 14.78 6.56
N GLU A 596 -34.93 13.47 6.69
CA GLU A 596 -34.87 12.80 7.99
C GLU A 596 -33.51 13.01 8.67
N TYR A 597 -32.43 12.92 7.89
CA TYR A 597 -31.07 13.23 8.35
C TYR A 597 -30.97 14.65 8.94
N GLN A 598 -31.54 15.66 8.29
CA GLN A 598 -31.54 17.03 8.81
C GLN A 598 -32.29 17.16 10.15
N ARG A 599 -33.41 16.45 10.31
CA ARG A 599 -34.19 16.42 11.56
C ARG A 599 -33.39 15.83 12.72
N LEU A 600 -32.67 14.74 12.48
CA LEU A 600 -31.87 14.04 13.49
C LEU A 600 -30.55 14.77 13.79
N LEU A 601 -29.87 15.31 12.78
CA LEU A 601 -28.62 16.06 12.94
C LEU A 601 -28.81 17.32 13.82
N ALA A 602 -29.97 17.99 13.70
CA ALA A 602 -30.31 19.15 14.51
C ALA A 602 -30.37 18.85 16.02
N GLN A 603 -30.62 17.60 16.42
CA GLN A 603 -30.64 17.17 17.83
C GLN A 603 -29.22 16.92 18.37
N LYS A 604 -28.32 16.39 17.54
CA LYS A 604 -26.93 16.02 17.90
C LYS A 604 -26.02 17.21 18.22
N GLY A 605 -26.18 18.32 17.49
CA GLY A 605 -25.22 19.44 17.49
C GLY A 605 -25.03 20.16 18.84
N ALA A 606 -25.97 20.01 19.78
CA ALA A 606 -25.86 20.57 21.13
C ALA A 606 -24.95 19.74 22.06
N GLU A 607 -24.76 18.44 21.78
CA GLU A 607 -24.04 17.53 22.67
C GLU A 607 -22.52 17.60 22.45
N GLN A 608 -22.06 17.65 21.19
CA GLN A 608 -20.65 17.51 20.83
C GLN A 608 -19.74 18.58 21.46
N LYS A 609 -20.14 19.85 21.50
CA LYS A 609 -19.36 20.94 22.14
C LYS A 609 -19.15 20.71 23.64
N ASN A 610 -20.05 19.99 24.29
CA ASN A 610 -19.90 19.61 25.69
C ASN A 610 -18.93 18.42 25.88
N VAL A 611 -18.72 17.57 24.85
CA VAL A 611 -17.80 16.42 24.94
C VAL A 611 -16.34 16.87 24.93
N GLU A 612 -15.95 17.77 24.02
CA GLU A 612 -14.56 18.25 23.93
C GLU A 612 -14.10 18.97 25.22
N GLN A 613 -14.97 19.79 25.81
CA GLN A 613 -14.68 20.49 27.07
C GLN A 613 -14.58 19.52 28.26
N ARG A 614 -15.42 18.47 28.30
CA ARG A 614 -15.33 17.40 29.31
C ARG A 614 -14.04 16.58 29.16
N HIS A 615 -13.62 16.26 27.93
CA HIS A 615 -12.40 15.49 27.65
C HIS A 615 -11.17 16.14 28.28
N LEU A 616 -10.92 17.43 27.99
CA LEU A 616 -9.77 18.14 28.56
C LEU A 616 -9.84 18.27 30.10
N ALA A 617 -11.04 18.44 30.67
CA ALA A 617 -11.21 18.46 32.13
C ALA A 617 -10.88 17.10 32.77
N GLN A 618 -11.38 16.00 32.21
CA GLN A 618 -11.12 14.63 32.67
C GLN A 618 -9.66 14.23 32.49
N LEU A 619 -9.00 14.69 31.42
CA LEU A 619 -7.57 14.50 31.21
C LEU A 619 -6.74 15.27 32.26
N VAL A 620 -7.09 16.51 32.59
CA VAL A 620 -6.41 17.27 33.66
C VAL A 620 -6.55 16.57 35.01
N GLU A 621 -7.73 16.04 35.35
CA GLU A 621 -7.94 15.24 36.57
C GLU A 621 -7.10 13.96 36.59
N ARG A 622 -7.13 13.17 35.51
CA ARG A 622 -6.32 11.94 35.35
C ARG A 622 -4.81 12.24 35.39
N PHE A 623 -4.39 13.37 34.82
CA PHE A 623 -3.00 13.82 34.89
C PHE A 623 -2.61 14.26 36.31
N GLN A 624 -3.45 15.01 37.02
CA GLN A 624 -3.23 15.36 38.42
C GLN A 624 -3.13 14.13 39.33
N ALA A 625 -3.95 13.09 39.09
CA ALA A 625 -3.84 11.81 39.79
C ALA A 625 -2.52 11.06 39.44
N ARG A 626 -2.01 11.19 38.21
CA ARG A 626 -0.68 10.67 37.82
C ARG A 626 0.45 11.49 38.47
N VAL A 627 0.31 12.80 38.62
CA VAL A 627 1.24 13.66 39.36
C VAL A 627 1.27 13.29 40.84
N ALA A 628 0.12 13.09 41.48
CA ALA A 628 0.02 12.68 42.89
C ALA A 628 0.61 11.28 43.15
N TRP A 629 0.44 10.33 42.22
CA TRP A 629 1.15 9.05 42.26
C TRP A 629 2.68 9.25 42.13
N TYR A 630 3.13 10.13 41.23
CA TYR A 630 4.54 10.37 40.98
C TYR A 630 5.26 11.02 42.17
N ASP A 631 4.65 12.05 42.77
CA ASP A 631 5.25 12.81 43.87
C ASP A 631 5.26 12.03 45.21
N LYS A 632 4.57 10.87 45.31
CA LYS A 632 4.54 9.98 46.48
C LYS A 632 5.76 9.04 46.57
N ASP A 633 6.32 8.90 47.78
CA ASP A 633 7.34 7.89 48.09
C ASP A 633 6.72 6.52 48.44
N HIS A 634 6.54 5.69 47.41
CA HIS A 634 6.05 4.32 47.58
C HIS A 634 7.08 3.40 48.25
N ARG A 635 8.39 3.67 48.18
CA ARG A 635 9.42 2.83 48.82
C ARG A 635 9.34 2.93 50.34
N ALA A 636 9.20 4.14 50.87
CA ALA A 636 9.00 4.35 52.30
C ALA A 636 7.69 3.70 52.80
N GLU A 637 6.63 3.71 51.99
CA GLU A 637 5.36 3.06 52.37
C GLU A 637 5.42 1.53 52.25
N ALA A 638 6.09 0.97 51.23
CA ALA A 638 6.37 -0.45 51.11
C ALA A 638 7.21 -0.96 52.30
N ALA A 639 8.27 -0.25 52.66
CA ALA A 639 9.09 -0.58 53.83
C ALA A 639 8.28 -0.56 55.14
N ARG A 640 7.38 0.41 55.32
CA ARG A 640 6.45 0.47 56.46
C ARG A 640 5.48 -0.71 56.45
N ARG A 641 4.81 -1.00 55.33
CA ARG A 641 3.88 -2.13 55.18
C ARG A 641 4.56 -3.48 55.37
N ALA A 642 5.80 -3.64 54.89
CA ALA A 642 6.61 -4.84 55.10
C ALA A 642 7.00 -5.02 56.57
N ALA A 643 7.43 -3.94 57.25
CA ALA A 643 7.71 -3.95 58.69
C ALA A 643 6.43 -4.23 59.51
N GLU A 644 5.29 -3.68 59.11
CA GLU A 644 3.98 -3.91 59.74
C GLU A 644 3.50 -5.35 59.54
N ARG A 645 3.64 -5.93 58.33
CA ARG A 645 3.38 -7.36 58.10
C ARG A 645 4.32 -8.26 58.89
N ALA A 646 5.61 -7.93 58.97
CA ALA A 646 6.59 -8.68 59.76
C ALA A 646 6.25 -8.62 61.26
N ARG A 647 5.81 -7.44 61.75
CA ARG A 647 5.30 -7.24 63.11
C ARG A 647 4.02 -8.05 63.36
N LEU A 648 3.02 -7.96 62.50
CA LEU A 648 1.76 -8.72 62.62
C LEU A 648 1.97 -10.24 62.49
N ALA A 649 2.99 -10.68 61.75
CA ALA A 649 3.40 -12.08 61.70
C ALA A 649 4.11 -12.54 62.98
N ALA A 650 4.87 -11.66 63.64
CA ALA A 650 5.51 -11.90 64.94
C ALA A 650 4.54 -11.78 66.13
N GLU A 651 3.48 -10.98 66.00
CA GLU A 651 2.41 -10.79 66.99
C GLU A 651 1.35 -11.92 66.96
N ARG A 652 1.47 -12.91 66.05
CA ARG A 652 0.65 -14.14 66.06
C ARG A 652 1.08 -15.08 67.20
N PRO A 653 0.23 -15.38 68.20
CA PRO A 653 0.58 -16.33 69.25
C PRO A 653 0.64 -17.77 68.72
N GLN A 654 1.62 -18.56 69.18
CA GLN A 654 1.62 -20.01 68.99
C GLN A 654 0.65 -20.67 70.00
N ALA A 655 -0.65 -20.63 69.70
CA ALA A 655 -1.68 -21.25 70.53
C ALA A 655 -2.88 -21.74 69.71
N ALA A 656 -2.86 -23.01 69.31
CA ALA A 656 -4.01 -23.91 69.08
C ALA A 656 -3.59 -25.12 68.21
N GLN A 657 -3.12 -26.20 68.86
CA GLN A 657 -3.41 -27.55 68.34
C GLN A 657 -4.72 -28.02 68.95
N GLU A 658 -5.45 -28.85 68.20
CA GLU A 658 -6.62 -29.63 68.64
C GLU A 658 -7.82 -28.85 69.22
N GLN A 659 -8.83 -28.64 68.37
CA GLN A 659 -10.13 -29.32 68.56
C GLN A 659 -10.94 -29.33 67.25
N ALA A 660 -11.56 -30.46 66.93
CA ALA A 660 -12.39 -30.63 65.74
C ALA A 660 -13.87 -30.67 66.13
N VAL A 661 -14.66 -29.75 65.57
CA VAL A 661 -16.13 -29.70 65.70
C VAL A 661 -16.70 -29.47 64.29
N PRO A 662 -17.75 -30.22 63.86
CA PRO A 662 -18.13 -30.29 62.45
C PRO A 662 -18.89 -29.07 61.94
N ILE A 663 -18.64 -28.70 60.68
CA ILE A 663 -19.32 -27.62 59.97
C ILE A 663 -20.65 -28.13 59.36
N PRO A 664 -21.79 -27.44 59.53
CA PRO A 664 -23.04 -27.79 58.85
C PRO A 664 -22.95 -27.66 57.33
N ARG A 665 -23.68 -28.51 56.60
CA ARG A 665 -23.71 -28.49 55.12
C ARG A 665 -24.30 -27.18 54.58
N PRO A 666 -23.62 -26.48 53.65
CA PRO A 666 -24.27 -25.54 52.75
C PRO A 666 -25.27 -26.27 51.83
N LEU A 667 -26.36 -25.62 51.45
CA LEU A 667 -27.30 -26.16 50.46
C LEU A 667 -26.70 -26.13 49.05
N THR A 668 -27.04 -27.13 48.24
CA THR A 668 -26.48 -27.32 46.89
C THR A 668 -27.12 -26.40 45.85
N MET A 669 -26.30 -25.65 45.13
CA MET A 669 -26.57 -25.28 43.74
C MET A 669 -25.47 -25.87 42.85
N ALA A 670 -25.86 -26.47 41.73
CA ALA A 670 -24.97 -27.32 40.93
C ALA A 670 -24.12 -26.52 39.92
N PRO A 671 -22.79 -26.73 39.87
CA PRO A 671 -21.96 -26.30 38.75
C PRO A 671 -22.08 -27.27 37.55
N PRO A 672 -21.81 -26.84 36.31
CA PRO A 672 -21.66 -27.73 35.16
C PRO A 672 -20.38 -28.58 35.26
N PRO A 673 -20.31 -29.74 34.59
CA PRO A 673 -19.21 -30.69 34.74
C PRO A 673 -17.90 -30.24 34.04
N PRO A 674 -16.72 -30.39 34.67
CA PRO A 674 -15.43 -30.17 34.04
C PRO A 674 -14.95 -31.40 33.24
N PRO A 675 -14.08 -31.22 32.22
CA PRO A 675 -13.41 -32.33 31.54
C PRO A 675 -12.35 -33.01 32.42
N ALA A 676 -12.00 -34.26 32.10
CA ALA A 676 -11.15 -35.11 32.93
C ALA A 676 -9.64 -34.77 32.84
N PRO A 677 -8.86 -34.94 33.93
CA PRO A 677 -7.43 -34.70 33.97
C PRO A 677 -6.58 -35.91 33.53
N ALA A 678 -5.36 -35.65 33.08
CA ALA A 678 -4.27 -36.63 32.92
C ALA A 678 -3.10 -36.27 33.88
N PRO A 679 -2.27 -37.24 34.31
CA PRO A 679 -1.43 -37.08 35.50
C PRO A 679 -0.06 -36.43 35.27
N LEU A 680 0.50 -35.84 36.32
CA LEU A 680 1.90 -35.44 36.45
C LEU A 680 2.64 -36.36 37.44
N PRO A 681 3.90 -36.76 37.17
CA PRO A 681 4.77 -37.37 38.17
C PRO A 681 5.49 -36.32 39.03
N THR A 682 5.73 -36.66 40.31
CA THR A 682 6.43 -35.82 41.28
C THR A 682 7.96 -35.99 41.23
N ALA A 683 8.69 -34.89 41.43
CA ALA A 683 10.05 -34.92 41.98
C ALA A 683 10.28 -33.68 42.86
N ALA A 684 10.94 -33.85 44.01
CA ALA A 684 11.28 -32.77 44.93
C ALA A 684 12.77 -32.84 45.31
N MET A 685 13.43 -31.70 45.42
CA MET A 685 14.71 -31.54 46.13
C MET A 685 14.78 -30.16 46.80
N ALA A 686 15.59 -30.07 47.86
CA ALA A 686 15.58 -28.96 48.80
C ALA A 686 16.57 -27.83 48.45
N ALA A 687 16.33 -26.64 49.04
CA ALA A 687 17.23 -25.49 48.98
C ALA A 687 17.81 -25.16 50.37
N PRO A 688 19.11 -24.81 50.49
CA PRO A 688 19.73 -24.42 51.76
C PRO A 688 19.54 -22.93 52.09
N ARG A 689 19.56 -22.59 53.39
CA ARG A 689 19.62 -21.21 53.89
C ARG A 689 21.06 -20.66 53.82
N PRO A 690 21.25 -19.39 53.41
CA PRO A 690 22.35 -18.55 53.89
C PRO A 690 21.96 -17.78 55.17
N ALA A 691 22.95 -17.28 55.91
CA ALA A 691 22.76 -16.47 57.12
C ALA A 691 22.96 -14.96 56.85
N ALA A 692 22.54 -14.11 57.78
CA ALA A 692 22.64 -12.65 57.69
C ALA A 692 23.69 -12.06 58.65
N PRO A 693 24.38 -10.97 58.26
CA PRO A 693 24.94 -9.97 59.16
C PRO A 693 23.99 -8.75 59.32
N ARG A 694 24.33 -7.82 60.22
CA ARG A 694 23.55 -6.63 60.61
C ARG A 694 24.37 -5.34 60.45
N ALA A 695 23.66 -4.19 60.38
CA ALA A 695 24.08 -2.85 60.82
C ALA A 695 25.26 -2.17 60.08
N ASP A 696 25.37 -0.84 59.98
CA ASP A 696 24.43 0.29 60.18
C ASP A 696 24.96 1.52 59.40
N ALA A 697 24.09 2.37 58.84
CA ALA A 697 24.43 3.75 58.42
C ALA A 697 23.16 4.60 58.10
N ALA A 698 23.23 5.91 58.34
CA ALA A 698 22.16 6.87 58.03
C ALA A 698 22.31 7.50 56.61
N PRO A 699 21.23 8.02 55.99
CA PRO A 699 21.26 8.42 54.58
C PRO A 699 21.82 9.83 54.34
N GLY A 700 22.83 9.92 53.48
CA GLY A 700 23.22 11.16 52.79
C GLY A 700 22.61 11.24 51.39
N ALA A 701 22.29 12.45 50.92
CA ALA A 701 21.70 12.64 49.58
C ALA A 701 22.73 12.33 48.47
N GLY A 702 22.39 11.42 47.55
CA GLY A 702 23.27 10.97 46.47
C GLY A 702 22.55 10.86 45.13
N THR A 703 23.31 11.10 44.05
CA THR A 703 22.86 11.07 42.65
C THR A 703 22.25 9.72 42.25
N PRO A 704 21.16 9.66 41.45
CA PRO A 704 20.59 8.40 40.98
C PRO A 704 21.59 7.57 40.15
N PRO A 705 21.51 6.22 40.21
CA PRO A 705 22.49 5.34 39.58
C PRO A 705 22.47 5.39 38.05
N ALA A 706 23.62 5.09 37.45
CA ALA A 706 23.71 4.73 36.04
C ALA A 706 23.15 3.31 35.85
N LEU A 707 22.25 3.14 34.89
CA LEU A 707 21.59 1.88 34.57
C LEU A 707 22.17 1.30 33.28
N GLN A 708 22.70 0.07 33.29
CA GLN A 708 23.00 -0.66 32.06
C GLN A 708 21.96 -1.76 31.82
N ALA A 709 20.99 -1.47 30.94
CA ALA A 709 19.95 -2.42 30.55
C ALA A 709 20.52 -3.55 29.67
N THR A 710 21.11 -4.55 30.32
CA THR A 710 21.61 -5.76 29.66
C THR A 710 20.42 -6.69 29.40
N THR A 711 19.97 -6.77 28.14
CA THR A 711 18.73 -7.46 27.77
C THR A 711 18.97 -8.71 26.94
N THR A 712 18.58 -9.86 27.47
CA THR A 712 18.50 -11.12 26.71
C THR A 712 17.12 -11.28 26.06
N LEU A 713 17.10 -11.22 24.73
CA LEU A 713 15.97 -11.62 23.91
C LEU A 713 15.90 -13.15 23.82
N ALA A 714 14.69 -13.71 23.85
CA ALA A 714 14.46 -15.10 23.47
C ALA A 714 14.65 -15.23 21.95
N ALA A 715 15.66 -15.98 21.51
CA ALA A 715 15.92 -16.19 20.08
C ALA A 715 14.79 -17.00 19.44
N TRP A 716 14.11 -16.41 18.45
CA TRP A 716 13.05 -17.07 17.68
C TRP A 716 13.61 -18.27 16.90
N GLN A 717 13.02 -19.45 17.12
CA GLN A 717 13.42 -20.69 16.45
C GLN A 717 12.50 -20.97 15.25
N PRO A 718 13.03 -21.18 14.02
CA PRO A 718 12.18 -21.39 12.86
C PRO A 718 11.60 -22.80 12.79
N SER A 719 10.28 -22.90 12.68
CA SER A 719 9.57 -24.17 12.48
C SER A 719 9.65 -24.70 11.05
N GLU A 720 9.67 -23.81 10.03
CA GLU A 720 9.70 -24.20 8.62
C GLU A 720 11.11 -24.55 8.09
N GLU A 721 11.13 -25.47 7.13
CA GLU A 721 12.36 -25.87 6.42
C GLU A 721 12.99 -24.71 5.62
N PHE A 722 12.15 -23.86 5.00
CA PHE A 722 12.58 -22.64 4.31
C PHE A 722 13.46 -21.77 5.23
N SER A 723 12.94 -21.42 6.40
CA SER A 723 13.58 -20.50 7.33
C SER A 723 14.85 -21.11 7.95
N ARG A 724 14.93 -22.44 8.07
CA ARG A 724 16.18 -23.16 8.39
C ARG A 724 17.21 -23.10 7.26
N ARG A 725 16.81 -23.30 5.99
CA ARG A 725 17.69 -23.14 4.80
C ARG A 725 18.27 -21.73 4.73
N MET A 726 17.43 -20.70 4.94
CA MET A 726 17.83 -19.29 5.00
C MET A 726 18.86 -19.01 6.11
N GLN A 727 18.68 -19.59 7.31
CA GLN A 727 19.61 -19.40 8.42
C GLN A 727 20.96 -20.08 8.18
N ALA A 728 21.00 -21.29 7.60
CA ALA A 728 22.23 -22.04 7.37
C ALA A 728 23.09 -21.53 6.20
N ALA A 729 22.47 -20.91 5.19
CA ALA A 729 23.14 -20.35 4.01
C ALA A 729 24.01 -19.11 4.32
N ASP A 730 24.92 -18.72 3.42
CA ASP A 730 25.51 -17.37 3.45
C ASP A 730 24.51 -16.29 2.97
N ALA A 731 24.93 -15.02 2.90
CA ALA A 731 24.04 -13.92 2.53
C ALA A 731 23.57 -13.94 1.06
N GLU A 732 24.43 -14.38 0.13
CA GLU A 732 24.11 -14.47 -1.31
C GLU A 732 23.24 -15.69 -1.57
N GLN A 733 23.62 -16.83 -0.99
CA GLN A 733 22.83 -18.07 -1.02
C GLN A 733 21.45 -17.89 -0.38
N ALA A 734 21.34 -17.19 0.75
CA ALA A 734 20.05 -16.89 1.37
C ALA A 734 19.18 -15.98 0.47
N TYR A 735 19.76 -14.95 -0.15
CA TYR A 735 19.01 -14.12 -1.11
C TYR A 735 18.56 -14.92 -2.34
N ALA A 736 19.37 -15.86 -2.84
CA ALA A 736 18.98 -16.77 -3.92
C ALA A 736 17.85 -17.75 -3.51
N ILE A 737 17.89 -18.29 -2.29
CA ILE A 737 16.82 -19.14 -1.72
C ILE A 737 15.52 -18.34 -1.58
N TYR A 738 15.59 -17.09 -1.09
CA TYR A 738 14.45 -16.17 -1.05
C TYR A 738 13.86 -15.95 -2.45
N LEU A 739 14.68 -15.63 -3.46
CA LEU A 739 14.20 -15.41 -4.83
C LEU A 739 13.57 -16.66 -5.46
N GLN A 740 14.05 -17.87 -5.11
CA GLN A 740 13.47 -19.14 -5.56
C GLN A 740 12.04 -19.35 -5.03
N GLU A 741 11.79 -18.98 -3.77
CA GLU A 741 10.51 -19.21 -3.07
C GLU A 741 9.53 -18.02 -3.24
N ARG A 742 10.05 -16.85 -3.65
CA ARG A 742 9.27 -15.61 -3.85
C ARG A 742 8.04 -15.76 -4.77
N PRO A 743 8.06 -16.51 -5.90
CA PRO A 743 6.88 -16.61 -6.77
C PRO A 743 5.65 -17.20 -6.06
N SER A 744 5.81 -18.30 -5.31
CA SER A 744 4.73 -18.97 -4.59
C SER A 744 4.35 -18.27 -3.27
N ARG A 745 5.26 -17.50 -2.67
CA ARG A 745 5.06 -16.77 -1.41
C ARG A 745 4.88 -15.25 -1.57
N SER A 746 4.70 -14.75 -2.79
CA SER A 746 4.70 -13.32 -3.17
C SER A 746 3.64 -12.43 -2.49
N GLN A 747 2.65 -13.02 -1.82
CA GLN A 747 1.60 -12.33 -1.07
C GLN A 747 1.77 -12.45 0.46
N SER A 748 2.80 -13.14 0.94
CA SER A 748 2.97 -13.47 2.36
C SER A 748 3.83 -12.43 3.08
N THR A 749 3.18 -11.54 3.82
CA THR A 749 3.79 -10.61 4.79
C THR A 749 4.74 -11.34 5.75
N ALA A 750 4.44 -12.58 6.14
CA ALA A 750 5.30 -13.39 7.01
C ALA A 750 6.65 -13.71 6.35
N PHE A 751 6.62 -14.18 5.11
CA PHE A 751 7.77 -14.59 4.32
C PHE A 751 8.78 -13.46 4.08
N PHE A 752 8.32 -12.26 3.69
CA PHE A 752 9.22 -11.12 3.52
C PHE A 752 9.91 -10.72 4.83
N LEU A 753 9.16 -10.72 5.95
CA LEU A 753 9.71 -10.36 7.26
C LEU A 753 10.76 -11.36 7.75
N GLU A 754 10.50 -12.67 7.64
CA GLU A 754 11.48 -13.72 8.01
C GLU A 754 12.73 -13.67 7.11
N SER A 755 12.53 -13.44 5.81
CA SER A 755 13.65 -13.39 4.84
C SER A 755 14.54 -12.17 5.07
N ALA A 756 13.96 -11.01 5.41
CA ALA A 756 14.72 -9.83 5.78
C ALA A 756 15.46 -10.02 7.12
N GLU A 757 14.81 -10.61 8.13
CA GLU A 757 15.40 -10.90 9.45
C GLU A 757 16.61 -11.84 9.32
N ALA A 758 16.52 -12.88 8.49
CA ALA A 758 17.63 -13.78 8.17
C ALA A 758 18.82 -13.08 7.47
N LEU A 759 18.58 -12.00 6.72
CA LEU A 759 19.63 -11.21 6.06
C LEU A 759 20.22 -10.12 6.97
N PHE A 760 19.43 -9.48 7.84
CA PHE A 760 19.96 -8.58 8.89
C PHE A 760 20.87 -9.36 9.86
N ALA A 761 20.50 -10.59 10.25
CA ALA A 761 21.36 -11.46 11.04
C ALA A 761 22.71 -11.78 10.38
N LYS A 762 22.80 -11.65 9.04
CA LYS A 762 24.01 -11.83 8.22
C LYS A 762 24.68 -10.50 7.86
N LYS A 763 24.23 -9.36 8.41
CA LYS A 763 24.67 -7.99 8.10
C LYS A 763 24.51 -7.59 6.61
N ALA A 764 23.57 -8.23 5.92
CA ALA A 764 23.27 -8.00 4.51
C ALA A 764 22.20 -6.91 4.32
N ASP A 765 22.34 -5.81 5.06
CA ASP A 765 21.28 -4.83 5.34
C ASP A 765 20.64 -4.24 4.07
N ALA A 766 21.42 -4.03 3.01
CA ALA A 766 20.90 -3.53 1.73
C ALA A 766 19.93 -4.52 1.06
N LEU A 767 20.18 -5.83 1.17
CA LEU A 767 19.26 -6.87 0.68
C LEU A 767 18.08 -7.03 1.62
N ALA A 768 18.30 -6.98 2.94
CA ALA A 768 17.22 -7.05 3.93
C ALA A 768 16.21 -5.89 3.80
N LEU A 769 16.70 -4.66 3.59
CA LEU A 769 15.88 -3.47 3.33
C LEU A 769 15.10 -3.58 2.01
N ARG A 770 15.71 -4.13 0.95
CA ARG A 770 15.00 -4.44 -0.30
C ARG A 770 13.86 -5.43 -0.04
N ILE A 771 14.13 -6.55 0.64
CA ILE A 771 13.09 -7.53 0.96
C ILE A 771 11.96 -6.88 1.75
N LEU A 772 12.26 -6.11 2.82
CA LEU A 772 11.25 -5.35 3.57
C LEU A 772 10.41 -4.42 2.69
N SER A 773 11.02 -3.74 1.71
CA SER A 773 10.30 -2.79 0.86
C SER A 773 9.15 -3.44 0.07
N ASN A 774 9.20 -4.74 -0.24
CA ASN A 774 8.08 -5.48 -0.84
C ASN A 774 6.78 -5.42 0.00
N LEU A 775 6.84 -5.09 1.29
CA LEU A 775 5.64 -4.84 2.09
C LEU A 775 4.85 -3.61 1.61
N ALA A 776 5.50 -2.63 0.98
CA ALA A 776 4.83 -1.50 0.32
C ALA A 776 4.19 -1.90 -1.02
N GLU A 777 4.73 -2.90 -1.72
CA GLU A 777 4.15 -3.49 -2.94
C GLU A 777 2.84 -4.24 -2.65
N VAL A 778 2.89 -5.17 -1.70
CA VAL A 778 1.76 -6.06 -1.39
C VAL A 778 0.61 -5.32 -0.70
N ALA A 779 0.91 -4.20 -0.02
CA ALA A 779 0.05 -3.68 1.02
C ALA A 779 -0.04 -2.13 1.08
N PHE A 780 0.12 -1.44 -0.06
CA PHE A 780 0.19 0.03 -0.17
C PHE A 780 -0.93 0.84 0.53
N ASP A 781 -2.16 0.33 0.59
CA ASP A 781 -3.29 0.96 1.31
C ASP A 781 -3.66 0.20 2.61
N GLN A 782 -2.91 -0.84 2.98
CA GLN A 782 -3.13 -1.60 4.22
C GLN A 782 -2.31 -0.99 5.36
N ARG A 783 -2.91 -0.03 6.06
CA ARG A 783 -2.28 0.71 7.17
C ARG A 783 -1.54 -0.16 8.20
N ALA A 784 -2.04 -1.35 8.51
CA ALA A 784 -1.40 -2.30 9.43
C ALA A 784 -0.03 -2.79 8.90
N VAL A 785 0.04 -3.25 7.65
CA VAL A 785 1.29 -3.77 7.06
C VAL A 785 2.31 -2.65 6.85
N LEU A 786 1.87 -1.46 6.45
CA LEU A 786 2.73 -0.28 6.39
C LEU A 786 3.28 0.11 7.78
N ARG A 787 2.47 -0.02 8.86
CA ARG A 787 2.92 0.22 10.24
C ARG A 787 3.98 -0.81 10.66
N ILE A 788 3.84 -2.09 10.29
CA ILE A 788 4.88 -3.12 10.49
C ILE A 788 6.17 -2.74 9.75
N LEU A 789 6.08 -2.40 8.46
CA LEU A 789 7.20 -1.98 7.64
C LEU A 789 7.94 -0.80 8.28
N ALA A 790 7.21 0.24 8.67
CA ALA A 790 7.78 1.41 9.34
C ALA A 790 8.51 1.03 10.63
N TYR A 791 7.93 0.19 11.50
CA TYR A 791 8.59 -0.24 12.73
C TYR A 791 9.86 -1.08 12.47
N ARG A 792 9.89 -1.90 11.42
CA ARG A 792 11.11 -2.64 11.04
C ARG A 792 12.19 -1.72 10.47
N LEU A 793 11.79 -0.65 9.78
CA LEU A 793 12.70 0.42 9.35
C LEU A 793 13.22 1.24 10.55
N GLU A 794 12.40 1.52 11.58
CA GLU A 794 12.88 2.08 12.85
C GLU A 794 13.94 1.18 13.51
N GLN A 795 13.71 -0.15 13.53
CA GLN A 795 14.63 -1.13 14.12
C GLN A 795 15.97 -1.21 13.38
N ALA A 796 15.95 -1.07 12.05
CA ALA A 796 17.15 -0.96 11.22
C ALA A 796 17.81 0.44 11.28
N GLY A 797 17.35 1.34 12.17
CA GLY A 797 17.84 2.73 12.27
C GLY A 797 17.46 3.64 11.10
N ARG A 798 16.69 3.14 10.11
CA ARG A 798 16.29 3.84 8.88
C ARG A 798 15.07 4.73 9.09
N LEU A 799 15.20 5.69 10.00
CA LEU A 799 14.17 6.71 10.28
C LEU A 799 13.83 7.55 9.03
N ASP A 800 14.78 7.69 8.11
CA ASP A 800 14.62 8.34 6.80
C ASP A 800 13.62 7.62 5.89
N LEU A 801 13.53 6.28 6.00
CA LEU A 801 12.55 5.46 5.29
C LEU A 801 11.29 5.21 6.12
N ALA A 802 11.40 5.12 7.45
CA ALA A 802 10.27 4.88 8.34
C ALA A 802 9.28 6.06 8.39
N LEU A 803 9.77 7.30 8.48
CA LEU A 803 8.91 8.47 8.68
C LEU A 803 7.94 8.73 7.51
N PRO A 804 8.34 8.64 6.21
CA PRO A 804 7.38 8.72 5.09
C PRO A 804 6.28 7.66 5.17
N ILE A 805 6.61 6.43 5.55
CA ILE A 805 5.63 5.34 5.69
C ILE A 805 4.67 5.60 6.87
N LEU A 806 5.16 6.09 8.01
CA LEU A 806 4.29 6.52 9.12
C LEU A 806 3.38 7.69 8.74
N GLN A 807 3.88 8.65 7.95
CA GLN A 807 3.06 9.73 7.41
C GLN A 807 1.98 9.20 6.47
N ARG A 808 2.25 8.18 5.65
CA ARG A 808 1.23 7.47 4.85
C ARG A 808 0.22 6.73 5.73
N VAL A 809 0.64 6.02 6.77
CA VAL A 809 -0.26 5.36 7.75
C VAL A 809 -1.21 6.38 8.39
N ARG A 810 -0.71 7.56 8.77
CA ARG A 810 -1.53 8.67 9.29
C ARG A 810 -2.49 9.28 8.26
N GLN A 811 -2.15 9.29 6.98
CA GLN A 811 -3.10 9.67 5.92
C GLN A 811 -4.21 8.63 5.72
N LEU A 812 -3.91 7.34 5.91
CA LEU A 812 -4.87 6.24 5.73
C LEU A 812 -5.79 6.07 6.95
N ALA A 813 -5.30 6.34 8.16
CA ALA A 813 -6.10 6.37 9.38
C ALA A 813 -5.72 7.57 10.29
N PRO A 814 -6.23 8.78 9.97
CA PRO A 814 -6.10 9.95 10.84
C PRO A 814 -7.03 9.87 12.05
N ASN A 815 -7.99 8.93 12.05
CA ASN A 815 -8.91 8.59 13.14
C ASN A 815 -8.32 7.58 14.15
N GLU A 816 -7.07 7.14 13.97
CA GLU A 816 -6.34 6.31 14.93
C GLU A 816 -5.30 7.14 15.69
N PRO A 817 -5.37 7.24 17.04
CA PRO A 817 -4.43 8.05 17.81
C PRO A 817 -2.99 7.56 17.67
N GLN A 818 -2.80 6.23 17.58
CA GLN A 818 -1.50 5.60 17.37
C GLN A 818 -0.81 6.08 16.07
N SER A 819 -1.56 6.36 15.00
CA SER A 819 -0.99 6.90 13.74
C SER A 819 -0.40 8.30 13.88
N TRP A 820 -0.96 9.13 14.75
CA TRP A 820 -0.40 10.46 15.08
C TRP A 820 0.78 10.33 16.05
N ARG A 821 0.64 9.46 17.06
CA ARG A 821 1.67 9.17 18.05
C ARG A 821 2.96 8.66 17.42
N ASP A 822 2.90 7.66 16.53
CA ASP A 822 4.09 7.12 15.86
C ASP A 822 4.80 8.19 15.02
N VAL A 823 4.06 9.02 14.27
CA VAL A 823 4.63 10.15 13.52
C VAL A 823 5.30 11.16 14.46
N GLY A 824 4.68 11.48 15.61
CA GLY A 824 5.27 12.36 16.62
C GLY A 824 6.56 11.80 17.22
N LEU A 825 6.58 10.53 17.60
CA LEU A 825 7.76 9.86 18.15
C LEU A 825 8.90 9.75 17.12
N ALA A 826 8.59 9.42 15.86
CA ALA A 826 9.58 9.38 14.79
C ALA A 826 10.15 10.78 14.44
N LEU A 827 9.31 11.83 14.46
CA LEU A 827 9.75 13.22 14.32
C LEU A 827 10.67 13.65 15.47
N ALA A 828 10.38 13.24 16.71
CA ALA A 828 11.24 13.50 17.86
C ALA A 828 12.61 12.83 17.73
N LYS A 829 12.66 11.55 17.30
CA LYS A 829 13.91 10.84 16.99
C LYS A 829 14.71 11.50 15.86
N GLN A 830 14.04 12.17 14.91
CA GLN A 830 14.67 12.96 13.85
C GLN A 830 15.05 14.40 14.28
N GLY A 831 14.89 14.76 15.56
CA GLY A 831 15.18 16.11 16.07
C GLY A 831 14.19 17.20 15.63
N ARG A 832 13.05 16.84 15.04
CA ARG A 832 12.03 17.77 14.51
C ARG A 832 11.02 18.15 15.59
N THR A 833 11.53 18.69 16.70
CA THR A 833 10.84 18.79 18.00
C THR A 833 9.47 19.48 17.94
N GLN A 834 9.32 20.62 17.26
CA GLN A 834 8.01 21.29 17.17
C GLN A 834 6.97 20.40 16.49
N ALA A 835 7.28 19.87 15.30
CA ALA A 835 6.38 19.00 14.55
C ALA A 835 6.05 17.69 15.30
N ALA A 836 6.96 17.23 16.17
CA ALA A 836 6.68 16.13 17.10
C ALA A 836 5.64 16.55 18.17
N ILE A 837 5.84 17.70 18.81
CA ILE A 837 4.89 18.24 19.81
C ILE A 837 3.52 18.47 19.19
N ASP A 838 3.44 19.06 17.98
CA ASP A 838 2.18 19.31 17.27
C ASP A 838 1.42 17.98 16.99
N ALA A 839 2.15 16.93 16.59
CA ALA A 839 1.57 15.62 16.30
C ALA A 839 1.14 14.85 17.57
N LEU A 840 1.91 14.95 18.66
CA LEU A 840 1.56 14.35 19.95
C LEU A 840 0.38 15.10 20.61
N TRP A 841 0.35 16.44 20.51
CA TRP A 841 -0.76 17.26 21.02
C TRP A 841 -2.08 16.98 20.28
N HIS A 842 -2.03 16.60 18.99
CA HIS A 842 -3.21 16.13 18.25
C HIS A 842 -3.87 14.91 18.92
N VAL A 843 -3.09 14.01 19.53
CA VAL A 843 -3.61 12.86 20.29
C VAL A 843 -4.17 13.31 21.63
N VAL A 844 -3.41 14.12 22.38
CA VAL A 844 -3.76 14.53 23.74
C VAL A 844 -5.03 15.40 23.79
N SER A 845 -5.15 16.34 22.85
CA SER A 845 -6.22 17.36 22.86
C SER A 845 -7.60 16.88 22.39
N ARG A 846 -7.70 15.70 21.78
CA ARG A 846 -8.91 15.21 21.12
C ARG A 846 -9.54 14.03 21.86
N PRO A 847 -10.88 13.96 21.95
CA PRO A 847 -11.56 12.73 22.34
C PRO A 847 -11.41 11.67 21.23
N TRP A 848 -11.12 10.44 21.63
CA TRP A 848 -11.03 9.28 20.74
C TRP A 848 -12.15 8.29 21.04
N ASP A 849 -12.34 7.30 20.15
CA ASP A 849 -13.26 6.20 20.43
C ASP A 849 -12.86 5.44 21.71
N GLY A 850 -13.85 4.97 22.47
CA GLY A 850 -13.65 4.30 23.76
C GLY A 850 -12.79 3.04 23.73
N ARG A 851 -12.47 2.50 22.54
CA ARG A 851 -11.48 1.44 22.32
C ARG A 851 -10.01 1.87 22.45
N PHE A 852 -9.73 3.16 22.59
CA PHE A 852 -8.38 3.72 22.76
C PHE A 852 -8.20 4.36 24.15
N ARG A 853 -8.41 3.60 25.22
CA ARG A 853 -8.24 4.10 26.60
C ARG A 853 -6.78 4.47 26.89
N ASP A 854 -6.56 5.47 27.74
CA ASP A 854 -5.27 5.96 28.25
C ASP A 854 -4.17 6.34 27.24
N VAL A 855 -4.42 6.24 25.93
CA VAL A 855 -3.50 6.70 24.87
C VAL A 855 -3.19 8.20 24.99
N ASP A 856 -4.16 9.00 25.43
CA ASP A 856 -4.03 10.44 25.66
C ASP A 856 -3.06 10.75 26.81
N LEU A 857 -3.19 10.05 27.95
CA LEU A 857 -2.34 10.22 29.12
C LEU A 857 -0.93 9.67 28.89
N THR A 858 -0.81 8.55 28.16
CA THR A 858 0.47 7.97 27.74
C THR A 858 1.20 8.89 26.75
N THR A 859 0.47 9.46 25.79
CA THR A 859 1.03 10.42 24.82
C THR A 859 1.38 11.76 25.47
N LEU A 860 0.65 12.19 26.51
CA LEU A 860 0.97 13.39 27.28
C LEU A 860 2.30 13.25 28.05
N ALA A 861 2.60 12.06 28.59
CA ALA A 861 3.90 11.79 29.20
C ALA A 861 5.04 11.88 28.15
N GLU A 862 4.80 11.39 26.94
CA GLU A 862 5.75 11.45 25.82
C GLU A 862 5.95 12.87 25.29
N LEU A 863 4.88 13.66 25.16
CA LEU A 863 4.93 15.08 24.81
C LEU A 863 5.77 15.88 25.81
N ASN A 864 5.55 15.68 27.11
CA ASN A 864 6.35 16.34 28.15
C ASN A 864 7.82 15.88 28.13
N ALA A 865 8.08 14.59 27.88
CA ALA A 865 9.43 14.05 27.73
C ALA A 865 10.14 14.55 26.45
N VAL A 866 9.41 14.91 25.39
CA VAL A 866 9.98 15.56 24.19
C VAL A 866 10.31 17.03 24.48
N ILE A 867 9.42 17.77 25.14
CA ILE A 867 9.65 19.17 25.54
C ILE A 867 10.85 19.27 26.48
N ALA A 868 10.94 18.42 27.50
CA ALA A 868 12.01 18.49 28.52
C ALA A 868 13.40 18.05 28.01
N ARG A 869 13.48 17.40 26.85
CA ARG A 869 14.74 17.02 26.18
C ARG A 869 15.07 17.92 24.97
N ALA A 870 14.25 18.94 24.71
CA ALA A 870 14.44 19.84 23.58
C ALA A 870 15.69 20.73 23.75
N PRO A 871 16.38 21.09 22.65
CA PRO A 871 17.37 22.17 22.70
C PRO A 871 16.68 23.50 23.01
N ALA A 872 17.37 24.38 23.74
CA ALA A 872 16.84 25.70 24.13
C ALA A 872 16.68 26.69 22.95
N SER A 873 17.13 26.33 21.74
CA SER A 873 16.97 27.11 20.52
C SER A 873 16.77 26.16 19.32
N PRO A 874 15.84 26.44 18.38
CA PRO A 874 14.86 27.54 18.42
C PRO A 874 13.84 27.34 19.55
N ALA A 875 13.24 28.44 20.03
CA ALA A 875 12.23 28.39 21.08
C ALA A 875 10.97 27.63 20.60
N LEU A 876 10.44 26.75 21.44
CA LEU A 876 9.25 25.96 21.16
C LEU A 876 7.97 26.81 21.29
N ASN A 877 7.03 26.60 20.38
CA ASN A 877 5.67 27.10 20.53
C ASN A 877 4.82 26.07 21.30
N LEU A 878 4.49 26.40 22.55
CA LEU A 878 3.63 25.60 23.42
C LEU A 878 2.24 26.24 23.65
N SER A 879 1.90 27.33 22.97
CA SER A 879 0.73 28.17 23.28
C SER A 879 -0.63 27.49 23.09
N ALA A 880 -0.66 26.37 22.35
CA ALA A 880 -1.87 25.57 22.13
C ALA A 880 -2.14 24.55 23.26
N ILE A 881 -1.22 24.38 24.21
CA ILE A 881 -1.25 23.34 25.25
C ILE A 881 -1.72 23.96 26.57
N ASP A 882 -2.64 23.27 27.27
CA ASP A 882 -3.07 23.70 28.61
C ASP A 882 -1.89 23.68 29.60
N PRO A 883 -1.53 24.81 30.25
CA PRO A 883 -0.39 24.87 31.15
C PRO A 883 -0.46 23.87 32.32
N ARG A 884 -1.65 23.41 32.71
CA ARG A 884 -1.85 22.40 33.77
C ARG A 884 -1.36 21.00 33.35
N LEU A 885 -1.15 20.77 32.06
CA LEU A 885 -0.64 19.53 31.49
C LEU A 885 0.88 19.56 31.23
N LEU A 886 1.53 20.72 31.39
CA LEU A 886 2.97 20.92 31.18
C LEU A 886 3.82 20.62 32.44
N LYS A 887 3.80 19.37 32.92
CA LYS A 887 4.74 18.87 33.95
C LYS A 887 5.44 17.59 33.45
N ASN A 888 6.77 17.65 33.29
CA ASN A 888 7.57 16.45 33.05
C ASN A 888 7.63 15.55 34.30
N LEU A 889 7.56 14.23 34.10
CA LEU A 889 7.54 13.22 35.15
C LEU A 889 8.62 12.14 34.88
N PRO A 890 9.91 12.41 35.17
CA PRO A 890 11.00 11.49 34.81
C PRO A 890 10.94 10.12 35.50
N LEU A 891 11.06 9.03 34.73
CA LEU A 891 10.95 7.65 35.26
C LEU A 891 12.28 6.91 35.12
N GLY A 892 12.75 6.26 36.20
CA GLY A 892 13.92 5.39 36.13
C GLY A 892 13.73 4.20 35.18
N LEU A 893 12.51 3.64 35.13
CA LEU A 893 12.12 2.59 34.20
C LEU A 893 10.68 2.80 33.68
N ARG A 894 10.48 2.60 32.38
CA ARG A 894 9.19 2.60 31.68
C ARG A 894 9.18 1.49 30.64
N VAL A 895 8.05 0.81 30.47
CA VAL A 895 7.82 -0.17 29.40
C VAL A 895 6.52 0.19 28.69
N VAL A 896 6.54 0.25 27.36
CA VAL A 896 5.34 0.54 26.54
C VAL A 896 5.14 -0.56 25.52
N LEU A 897 4.00 -1.25 25.59
CA LEU A 897 3.62 -2.30 24.66
C LEU A 897 2.82 -1.70 23.49
N ARG A 898 3.24 -1.95 22.24
CA ARG A 898 2.50 -1.59 21.01
C ARG A 898 2.44 -2.78 20.05
N TRP A 899 1.40 -2.85 19.22
CA TRP A 899 1.19 -3.95 18.26
C TRP A 899 0.64 -3.47 16.91
N ASP A 900 0.56 -4.38 15.93
CA ASP A 900 0.24 -4.10 14.51
C ASP A 900 -1.21 -4.39 14.08
N ALA A 901 -1.95 -5.21 14.82
CA ALA A 901 -3.35 -5.56 14.55
C ALA A 901 -4.37 -4.68 15.32
N ASP A 902 -5.44 -4.24 14.68
CA ASP A 902 -6.60 -3.62 15.37
C ASP A 902 -7.49 -4.70 16.01
N ASN A 903 -8.38 -4.30 16.92
CA ASN A 903 -9.39 -5.17 17.56
C ASN A 903 -8.77 -6.44 18.18
N THR A 904 -7.59 -6.23 18.79
CA THR A 904 -6.72 -7.23 19.43
C THR A 904 -6.75 -7.01 20.95
N ASP A 905 -6.61 -8.11 21.68
CA ASP A 905 -6.80 -8.23 23.13
C ASP A 905 -5.49 -8.75 23.75
N MET A 906 -4.77 -7.90 24.52
CA MET A 906 -3.31 -8.00 24.74
C MET A 906 -2.85 -7.36 26.08
N ASP A 907 -2.80 -8.13 27.17
CA ASP A 907 -2.29 -7.63 28.46
C ASP A 907 -0.75 -7.45 28.42
N LEU A 908 -0.24 -6.31 28.89
CA LEU A 908 1.15 -6.13 29.33
C LEU A 908 1.31 -6.65 30.78
N HIS A 909 2.31 -7.51 30.96
CA HIS A 909 2.70 -8.06 32.27
C HIS A 909 4.17 -7.75 32.57
N VAL A 910 4.46 -7.23 33.75
CA VAL A 910 5.84 -6.98 34.22
C VAL A 910 6.07 -7.64 35.57
N LEU A 911 6.88 -8.70 35.59
CA LEU A 911 7.35 -9.32 36.82
C LEU A 911 8.56 -8.55 37.36
N GLU A 912 8.49 -8.11 38.60
CA GLU A 912 9.49 -7.29 39.27
C GLU A 912 10.55 -8.13 40.02
N PRO A 913 11.72 -7.54 40.38
CA PRO A 913 12.73 -8.20 41.23
C PRO A 913 12.23 -8.63 42.62
N SER A 914 11.13 -8.04 43.09
CA SER A 914 10.42 -8.41 44.32
C SER A 914 9.70 -9.78 44.23
N GLY A 915 9.47 -10.28 43.01
CA GLY A 915 8.55 -11.39 42.72
C GLY A 915 7.09 -10.95 42.58
N GLU A 916 6.80 -9.65 42.70
CA GLU A 916 5.48 -9.07 42.44
C GLU A 916 5.25 -8.88 40.92
N GLU A 917 3.99 -8.99 40.48
CA GLU A 917 3.62 -8.90 39.06
C GLU A 917 2.66 -7.74 38.80
N ALA A 918 3.11 -6.74 38.04
CA ALA A 918 2.28 -5.67 37.52
C ALA A 918 1.50 -6.17 36.29
N MET A 919 0.19 -5.92 36.28
CA MET A 919 -0.77 -6.22 35.20
C MET A 919 -2.02 -5.35 35.39
N PHE A 920 -2.95 -5.28 34.43
CA PHE A 920 -4.15 -4.42 34.58
C PHE A 920 -4.96 -4.69 35.86
N ALA A 921 -5.05 -5.98 36.26
CA ALA A 921 -5.76 -6.41 37.47
C ALA A 921 -5.00 -6.11 38.78
N HIS A 922 -3.72 -5.72 38.70
CA HIS A 922 -2.87 -5.28 39.81
C HIS A 922 -2.08 -4.04 39.40
N ALA A 923 -2.81 -2.96 39.13
CA ALA A 923 -2.30 -1.77 38.44
C ALA A 923 -1.35 -0.85 39.28
N LEU A 924 -1.04 -1.21 40.52
CA LEU A 924 -0.08 -0.51 41.38
C LEU A 924 0.64 -1.50 42.30
N THR A 925 1.94 -1.72 42.06
CA THR A 925 2.80 -2.62 42.86
C THR A 925 3.29 -1.97 44.14
N GLU A 926 3.83 -2.75 45.08
CA GLU A 926 4.32 -2.24 46.37
C GLU A 926 5.48 -1.26 46.20
N GLN A 927 6.42 -1.50 45.27
CA GLN A 927 7.48 -0.52 44.97
C GLN A 927 6.98 0.74 44.22
N GLY A 928 5.68 0.80 43.88
CA GLY A 928 5.03 1.92 43.23
C GLY A 928 5.02 1.86 41.70
N GLY A 929 5.29 0.71 41.09
CA GLY A 929 5.16 0.51 39.64
C GLY A 929 3.68 0.57 39.24
N LYS A 930 3.35 1.33 38.20
CA LYS A 930 1.96 1.63 37.83
C LYS A 930 1.66 1.24 36.38
N MET A 931 0.51 0.60 36.18
CA MET A 931 -0.04 0.26 34.86
C MET A 931 -0.99 1.35 34.33
N SER A 932 -1.17 1.38 33.01
CA SER A 932 -2.31 2.02 32.34
C SER A 932 -3.62 1.24 32.56
N ALA A 933 -4.74 1.81 32.11
CA ALA A 933 -5.95 1.03 31.84
C ALA A 933 -5.70 -0.03 30.73
N ASP A 934 -6.54 -1.07 30.73
CA ASP A 934 -6.55 -2.16 29.74
C ASP A 934 -7.21 -1.74 28.41
N VAL A 935 -6.70 -2.28 27.29
CA VAL A 935 -7.08 -1.95 25.90
C VAL A 935 -7.68 -3.14 25.12
N THR A 936 -8.69 -3.84 25.66
CA THR A 936 -9.44 -4.98 25.06
C THR A 936 -10.03 -4.89 23.62
N GLY A 937 -9.81 -3.83 22.82
CA GLY A 937 -10.57 -3.63 21.57
C GLY A 937 -9.98 -2.70 20.51
N GLY A 938 -8.69 -2.37 20.60
CA GLY A 938 -8.07 -1.37 19.73
C GLY A 938 -6.61 -1.64 19.40
N TYR A 939 -5.91 -0.55 19.09
CA TYR A 939 -4.46 -0.47 19.18
C TYR A 939 -4.07 0.00 20.58
N GLY A 940 -3.00 -0.57 21.13
CA GLY A 940 -2.30 0.00 22.29
C GLY A 940 -1.78 1.42 22.03
N PRO A 941 -1.17 2.07 23.04
CA PRO A 941 -0.28 1.39 23.97
C PRO A 941 -0.90 0.93 25.29
N GLU A 942 -0.32 -0.13 25.86
CA GLU A 942 -0.30 -0.31 27.32
C GLU A 942 1.03 0.17 27.89
N GLU A 943 1.02 0.71 29.12
CA GLU A 943 2.18 1.34 29.74
C GLU A 943 2.39 0.83 31.18
N TYR A 944 3.63 0.42 31.48
CA TYR A 944 4.15 0.26 32.84
C TYR A 944 5.13 1.40 33.14
N ALA A 945 4.94 2.08 34.26
CA ALA A 945 5.71 3.25 34.67
C ALA A 945 6.25 3.10 36.11
N LEU A 946 7.57 3.25 36.30
CA LEU A 946 8.22 3.12 37.60
C LEU A 946 9.25 4.23 37.83
N ARG A 947 8.97 5.11 38.79
CA ARG A 947 9.84 6.26 39.12
C ARG A 947 11.22 5.81 39.62
N HIS A 948 11.27 4.78 40.48
CA HIS A 948 12.48 4.38 41.21
C HIS A 948 12.68 2.86 41.19
N PRO A 949 13.25 2.27 40.13
CA PRO A 949 13.48 0.82 40.03
C PRO A 949 14.39 0.29 41.15
N LEU A 950 13.97 -0.80 41.79
CA LEU A 950 14.85 -1.65 42.60
C LEU A 950 15.85 -2.39 41.69
N PRO A 951 17.09 -2.66 42.15
CA PRO A 951 18.04 -3.51 41.44
C PRO A 951 17.53 -4.94 41.25
N GLY A 952 17.98 -5.60 40.18
CA GLY A 952 17.60 -6.96 39.82
C GLY A 952 17.00 -7.05 38.41
N VAL A 953 16.35 -8.18 38.11
CA VAL A 953 15.82 -8.49 36.77
C VAL A 953 14.32 -8.30 36.72
N TYR A 954 13.84 -7.46 35.80
CA TYR A 954 12.44 -7.31 35.45
C TYR A 954 12.14 -8.19 34.24
N ARG A 955 11.04 -8.95 34.23
CA ARG A 955 10.63 -9.73 33.05
C ARG A 955 9.40 -9.12 32.41
N VAL A 956 9.51 -8.75 31.14
CA VAL A 956 8.41 -8.20 30.35
C VAL A 956 7.76 -9.35 29.58
N ARG A 957 6.45 -9.51 29.76
CA ARG A 957 5.63 -10.53 29.11
C ARG A 957 4.40 -9.88 28.47
N ALA A 958 3.83 -10.52 27.47
CA ALA A 958 2.52 -10.17 26.96
C ALA A 958 1.63 -11.40 26.85
N LYS A 959 0.32 -11.20 27.02
CA LYS A 959 -0.69 -12.25 26.96
C LYS A 959 -1.73 -11.92 25.91
N PHE A 960 -1.70 -12.65 24.81
CA PHE A 960 -2.56 -12.41 23.66
C PHE A 960 -3.79 -13.31 23.73
N PHE A 961 -4.95 -12.74 24.04
CA PHE A 961 -6.21 -13.50 24.05
C PHE A 961 -6.79 -13.72 22.65
N GLY A 962 -6.33 -12.96 21.66
CA GLY A 962 -6.68 -13.11 20.26
C GLY A 962 -7.08 -11.80 19.59
N HIS A 963 -7.73 -11.93 18.43
CA HIS A 963 -8.21 -10.83 17.61
C HIS A 963 -9.67 -11.12 17.23
N ARG A 964 -10.53 -10.09 17.25
CA ARG A 964 -11.97 -10.21 16.94
C ARG A 964 -12.32 -9.73 15.51
N GLN A 965 -11.31 -9.60 14.66
CA GLN A 965 -11.39 -9.20 13.25
C GLN A 965 -10.80 -10.31 12.34
N GLN A 966 -10.93 -10.15 11.02
CA GLN A 966 -10.27 -11.02 10.04
C GLN A 966 -8.96 -10.34 9.60
N THR A 967 -7.85 -10.66 10.26
CA THR A 967 -6.56 -9.98 10.04
C THR A 967 -5.87 -10.50 8.78
N VAL A 968 -5.40 -9.58 7.91
CA VAL A 968 -4.68 -9.95 6.66
C VAL A 968 -3.31 -10.59 6.93
N ALA A 969 -2.73 -10.32 8.10
CA ALA A 969 -1.57 -11.04 8.62
C ALA A 969 -2.01 -12.11 9.63
N ASN A 970 -1.67 -13.38 9.37
CA ASN A 970 -1.96 -14.51 10.26
C ASN A 970 -1.14 -14.50 11.58
N THR A 971 -0.30 -13.48 11.79
CA THR A 971 0.60 -13.33 12.94
C THR A 971 0.58 -11.87 13.41
N THR A 972 0.60 -11.65 14.72
CA THR A 972 0.61 -10.29 15.32
C THR A 972 2.02 -9.95 15.77
N THR A 973 2.56 -8.82 15.34
CA THR A 973 3.86 -8.30 15.80
C THR A 973 3.65 -7.43 17.03
N VAL A 974 4.24 -7.83 18.15
CA VAL A 974 4.21 -7.09 19.41
C VAL A 974 5.58 -6.48 19.67
N GLN A 975 5.62 -5.24 20.15
CA GLN A 975 6.84 -4.53 20.45
C GLN A 975 6.76 -3.89 21.83
N ALA A 976 7.77 -4.12 22.67
CA ALA A 976 7.92 -3.43 23.94
C ALA A 976 9.05 -2.40 23.79
N GLN A 977 8.71 -1.11 23.85
CA GLN A 977 9.71 -0.05 24.03
C GLN A 977 10.01 0.06 25.52
N VAL A 978 11.23 -0.30 25.89
CA VAL A 978 11.79 -0.12 27.24
C VAL A 978 12.54 1.21 27.25
N SER A 979 12.18 2.12 28.15
CA SER A 979 12.91 3.37 28.38
C SER A 979 13.50 3.39 29.78
N THR A 980 14.82 3.55 29.89
CA THR A 980 15.48 3.90 31.17
C THR A 980 15.72 5.41 31.23
N GLN A 981 15.70 5.99 32.44
CA GLN A 981 15.84 7.44 32.67
C GLN A 981 14.92 8.29 31.78
N PHE A 982 13.69 7.81 31.54
CA PHE A 982 12.70 8.43 30.66
C PHE A 982 12.41 9.88 31.06
N GLY A 983 12.29 10.78 30.08
CA GLY A 983 12.05 12.21 30.31
C GLY A 983 13.28 12.99 30.77
N THR A 984 14.47 12.40 30.80
CA THR A 984 15.75 13.08 31.09
C THR A 984 16.64 13.16 29.85
N PRO A 985 17.66 14.05 29.81
CA PRO A 985 18.71 14.03 28.78
C PRO A 985 19.49 12.70 28.70
N GLN A 986 19.41 11.85 29.72
CA GLN A 986 20.05 10.54 29.81
C GLN A 986 19.13 9.38 29.40
N GLN A 987 17.93 9.66 28.86
CA GLN A 987 16.99 8.62 28.43
C GLN A 987 17.62 7.68 27.38
N GLN A 988 17.55 6.37 27.63
CA GLN A 988 17.89 5.34 26.64
C GLN A 988 16.63 4.54 26.30
N ASP A 989 16.36 4.36 25.01
CA ASP A 989 15.23 3.59 24.49
C ASP A 989 15.74 2.30 23.83
N GLN A 990 15.27 1.14 24.30
CA GLN A 990 15.50 -0.16 23.67
C GLN A 990 14.16 -0.75 23.18
N LEU A 991 14.13 -1.24 21.95
CA LEU A 991 12.92 -1.78 21.33
C LEU A 991 13.03 -3.31 21.21
N LEU A 992 12.25 -4.03 22.02
CA LEU A 992 12.10 -5.47 21.94
C LEU A 992 10.96 -5.80 20.98
N THR A 993 11.02 -6.90 20.25
CA THR A 993 9.99 -7.26 19.27
C THR A 993 9.84 -8.76 19.15
N LEU A 994 8.58 -9.21 19.11
CA LEU A 994 8.16 -10.59 19.12
C LEU A 994 7.03 -10.78 18.09
N ARG A 995 6.89 -11.99 17.55
CA ARG A 995 5.79 -12.36 16.65
C ARG A 995 4.94 -13.43 17.35
N LEU A 996 3.64 -13.20 17.44
CA LEU A 996 2.70 -14.09 18.14
C LEU A 996 1.87 -14.88 17.13
N ASN A 997 1.81 -16.19 17.35
CA ASN A 997 1.14 -17.18 16.51
C ASN A 997 0.12 -17.95 17.36
N GLY A 998 -1.17 -17.87 16.99
CA GLY A 998 -2.26 -18.46 17.79
C GLY A 998 -2.61 -17.61 19.02
N ALA A 999 -3.71 -17.96 19.70
CA ALA A 999 -4.30 -17.20 20.80
C ALA A 999 -4.24 -17.95 22.14
N GLY A 1000 -4.32 -17.21 23.25
CA GLY A 1000 -4.40 -17.75 24.62
C GLY A 1000 -3.06 -18.00 25.31
N GLN A 1001 -1.93 -17.59 24.72
CA GLN A 1001 -0.60 -17.81 25.28
C GLN A 1001 -0.04 -16.54 25.95
N MET A 1002 0.57 -16.73 27.13
CA MET A 1002 1.50 -15.79 27.75
C MET A 1002 2.88 -16.03 27.16
N VAL A 1003 3.58 -14.98 26.71
CA VAL A 1003 4.91 -15.10 26.11
C VAL A 1003 5.88 -14.07 26.68
N ASP A 1004 7.08 -14.53 27.06
CA ASP A 1004 8.17 -13.66 27.49
C ASP A 1004 8.71 -12.85 26.30
N ILE A 1005 8.69 -11.52 26.41
CA ILE A 1005 9.25 -10.60 25.39
C ILE A 1005 10.74 -10.34 25.65
N GLY A 1006 11.15 -10.31 26.92
CA GLY A 1006 12.55 -10.15 27.32
C GLY A 1006 12.72 -9.88 28.81
N SER A 1007 13.97 -9.79 29.24
CA SER A 1007 14.36 -9.48 30.62
C SER A 1007 15.29 -8.27 30.68
N ILE A 1008 15.05 -7.36 31.62
CA ILE A 1008 15.79 -6.10 31.79
C ILE A 1008 16.56 -6.17 33.11
N SER A 1009 17.89 -6.07 33.06
CA SER A 1009 18.71 -5.90 34.28
C SER A 1009 18.72 -4.44 34.73
N VAL A 1010 18.60 -4.23 36.04
CA VAL A 1010 18.80 -2.95 36.74
C VAL A 1010 19.91 -3.16 37.75
N ASP A 1011 21.05 -2.50 37.56
CA ASP A 1011 22.21 -2.68 38.42
C ASP A 1011 22.03 -2.05 39.81
N ALA A 1012 22.74 -2.59 40.80
CA ALA A 1012 22.85 -1.94 42.10
C ALA A 1012 23.67 -0.64 41.99
N PRO A 1013 23.33 0.41 42.76
CA PRO A 1013 24.13 1.64 42.78
C PRO A 1013 25.56 1.32 43.22
N THR A 1014 26.53 1.55 42.32
CA THR A 1014 27.94 1.40 42.63
C THR A 1014 28.35 2.43 43.69
N GLN A 1015 28.56 1.95 44.91
CA GLN A 1015 29.24 2.73 45.94
C GLN A 1015 30.62 3.09 45.40
N LYS A 1016 30.92 4.39 45.28
CA LYS A 1016 32.30 4.84 45.13
C LYS A 1016 33.04 4.51 46.43
N PRO A 1017 34.29 4.01 46.36
CA PRO A 1017 35.18 3.93 47.51
C PRO A 1017 35.62 5.33 47.97
#